data_AF-G4RJC5-F1
#
_entry.id   AF-G4RJC5-F1
#
_cell.length_a   1.000
_cell.length_b   1.000
_cell.length_c   1.000
_cell.angle_alpha   90.00
_cell.angle_beta   90.00
_cell.angle_gamma   90.00
#
_symmetry.space_group_name_H-M   'P 1'
#
loop_
_entity.id
_entity.type
_entity.pdbx_description
1 polymer ?
#
loop_
_entity_poly.entity_id
_entity_poly.type
_entity_poly.pdbx_seq_one_letter_code
_entity_poly.pdbx_strand_id
1 'polypeptide(L)'
;MSTLEITLASGSRDLTVRRFAVQQAVSSPFTVSLWIRSRDHSLDLAGIVGEPATFRLEAGYAHVAGGGARSWSGIVSFIEQVGALQATDGDEGISSYYLRIVPRVWLLNQRAGNRIYQHLSIPDIIDSLLGEWNITASWRIDRGTYPKLNYKVQYNETDYDFMCRLLEEAGIAFTFTGGKDDPSVLTFGDRIQANEKRSGVIPYSEEPNESAEQEFATEVRLSREVKPGGYVTRDYNPRNPDFALFGDAPPAEGPEARYEQYHYDAGAFLAETGRPDATPVADDKGLARHDPKLGKELATRGLEGERVGIRELSFRSNTFDVGPGTVLSISHHPHPEIGEGRGLLVLESTIEGSDTGNFEMTSRAVFADAPYRPLRRTPKPIIRGLQSATVVGPSGEEIHTDEFGRVRVQFPWDREGKNDDNSSCWVRVSQSWGGMGWGTSVIPRIGQEVLVAFLEGDPDHPIIVGRVYNAAQQVPYKLPQDKTRSTWKSDSSMGSNGFNEIMFEDLKGQELVWQQAQKNRDRLVINDEFSTIVHDRQKLVKNDEKETTSNNRQSWVGKDKDIVTKKDKHETVERDVHLEVKGNRAERIDGEQSLVVKKTRQEQVQGSAALAVGGDIHHLAGKEWVGESSDSTIRGPGGFIRLDGGGITIRGTMVWINERGEPGSGVGSKPQLPEGPEKRKKEEEEESEESPAAPAGEAEDSDY
;
A
#
# COMPACT_ATOMS: atom_id res chain seq x y z
N MET A 1 26.20 -19.62 -58.19
CA MET A 1 25.13 -18.59 -58.28
C MET A 1 24.27 -18.73 -57.05
N SER A 2 23.89 -17.62 -56.42
CA SER A 2 23.06 -17.66 -55.22
C SER A 2 21.62 -18.10 -55.52
N THR A 3 21.05 -18.98 -54.69
CA THR A 3 19.65 -19.40 -54.78
C THR A 3 18.82 -18.62 -53.77
N LEU A 4 17.74 -17.97 -54.23
CA LEU A 4 16.83 -17.19 -53.40
C LEU A 4 15.45 -17.86 -53.42
N GLU A 5 14.98 -18.33 -52.27
CA GLU A 5 13.71 -19.05 -52.16
C GLU A 5 12.79 -18.38 -51.14
N ILE A 6 11.50 -18.30 -51.49
CA ILE A 6 10.44 -17.88 -50.57
C ILE A 6 9.42 -19.02 -50.47
N THR A 7 9.03 -19.35 -49.25
CA THR A 7 7.95 -20.30 -48.95
C THR A 7 6.85 -19.56 -48.18
N LEU A 8 5.62 -19.59 -48.70
CA LEU A 8 4.43 -19.05 -48.02
C LEU A 8 3.54 -20.20 -47.54
N ALA A 9 3.01 -20.09 -46.33
CA ALA A 9 2.04 -21.06 -45.80
C ALA A 9 0.72 -21.08 -46.59
N SER A 10 0.34 -19.97 -47.23
CA SER A 10 -0.83 -19.86 -48.13
C SER A 10 -0.75 -20.80 -49.34
N GLY A 11 0.44 -21.36 -49.63
CA GLY A 11 0.64 -22.34 -50.68
C GLY A 11 0.84 -21.77 -52.09
N SER A 12 1.03 -20.44 -52.24
CA SER A 12 1.39 -19.81 -53.51
C SER A 12 2.74 -20.35 -54.02
N ARG A 13 2.77 -20.91 -55.24
CA ARG A 13 3.93 -21.71 -55.73
C ARG A 13 4.77 -21.07 -56.83
N ASP A 14 4.38 -19.92 -57.36
CA ASP A 14 5.11 -19.24 -58.43
C ASP A 14 5.59 -17.85 -58.00
N LEU A 15 6.55 -17.83 -57.07
CA LEU A 15 7.14 -16.60 -56.54
C LEU A 15 8.66 -16.65 -56.77
N THR A 16 9.18 -15.67 -57.51
CA THR A 16 10.63 -15.52 -57.74
C THR A 16 11.13 -14.28 -57.03
N VAL A 17 12.12 -14.41 -56.15
CA VAL A 17 12.77 -13.28 -55.47
C VAL A 17 13.73 -12.60 -56.44
N ARG A 18 13.60 -11.27 -56.61
CA ARG A 18 14.45 -10.44 -57.47
C ARG A 18 15.48 -9.64 -56.67
N ARG A 19 15.04 -9.10 -55.54
CA ARG A 19 15.87 -8.33 -54.61
C ARG A 19 15.43 -8.67 -53.20
N PHE A 20 16.38 -8.65 -52.27
CA PHE A 20 16.09 -8.77 -50.85
C PHE A 20 16.93 -7.79 -50.03
N ALA A 21 16.42 -7.47 -48.85
CA ALA A 21 17.16 -6.80 -47.79
C ALA A 21 16.75 -7.41 -46.44
N VAL A 22 17.70 -7.91 -45.67
CA VAL A 22 17.51 -8.46 -44.34
C VAL A 22 18.18 -7.54 -43.34
N GLN A 23 17.41 -6.95 -42.45
CA GLN A 23 17.91 -6.09 -41.37
C GLN A 23 17.68 -6.79 -40.03
N GLN A 24 18.72 -6.88 -39.21
CA GLN A 24 18.66 -7.56 -37.91
C GLN A 24 19.49 -6.81 -36.88
N ALA A 25 19.04 -6.79 -35.63
CA ALA A 25 19.80 -6.26 -34.51
C ALA A 25 19.52 -7.04 -33.21
N VAL A 26 20.48 -7.02 -32.28
CA VAL A 26 20.29 -7.53 -30.92
C VAL A 26 19.19 -6.70 -30.26
N SER A 27 18.29 -7.39 -29.57
CA SER A 27 17.12 -6.80 -28.92
C SER A 27 16.23 -5.99 -29.87
N SER A 28 16.10 -6.42 -31.13
CA SER A 28 15.17 -5.84 -32.10
C SER A 28 14.64 -6.90 -33.08
N PRO A 29 13.34 -6.89 -33.42
CA PRO A 29 12.78 -7.73 -34.47
C PRO A 29 13.53 -7.56 -35.78
N PHE A 30 13.91 -8.67 -36.43
CA PHE A 30 14.44 -8.57 -37.79
C PHE A 30 13.33 -8.18 -38.78
N THR A 31 13.75 -7.66 -39.92
CA THR A 31 12.87 -7.40 -41.07
C THR A 31 13.50 -7.97 -42.32
N VAL A 32 12.76 -8.81 -43.05
CA VAL A 32 13.11 -9.29 -44.38
C VAL A 32 12.21 -8.60 -45.39
N SER A 33 12.79 -7.74 -46.21
CA SER A 33 12.13 -7.06 -47.33
C SER A 33 12.43 -7.82 -48.62
N LEU A 34 11.40 -8.26 -49.33
CA LEU A 34 11.52 -9.01 -50.57
C LEU A 34 10.80 -8.29 -51.70
N TRP A 35 11.47 -8.15 -52.84
CA TRP A 35 10.84 -7.78 -54.11
C TRP A 35 10.70 -9.04 -54.94
N ILE A 36 9.48 -9.51 -55.09
CA ILE A 36 9.15 -10.79 -55.73
C ILE A 36 8.36 -10.58 -57.01
N ARG A 37 8.39 -11.56 -57.91
CA ARG A 37 7.54 -11.62 -59.10
C ARG A 37 6.69 -12.87 -59.08
N SER A 38 5.48 -12.77 -59.62
CA SER A 38 4.58 -13.90 -59.82
C SER A 38 3.90 -13.82 -61.18
N ARG A 39 3.65 -14.97 -61.81
CA ARG A 39 2.74 -15.08 -62.97
C ARG A 39 1.28 -15.25 -62.54
N ASP A 40 1.02 -15.52 -61.26
CA ASP A 40 -0.35 -15.54 -60.73
C ASP A 40 -0.86 -14.10 -60.55
N HIS A 41 -1.70 -13.67 -61.48
CA HIS A 41 -2.35 -12.36 -61.46
C HIS A 41 -3.44 -12.23 -60.38
N SER A 42 -3.84 -13.34 -59.75
CA SER A 42 -4.93 -13.41 -58.78
C SER A 42 -4.45 -13.65 -57.35
N LEU A 43 -3.15 -13.41 -57.08
CA LEU A 43 -2.55 -13.60 -55.77
C LEU A 43 -3.38 -12.95 -54.65
N ASP A 44 -3.92 -13.78 -53.74
CA ASP A 44 -4.71 -13.32 -52.61
C ASP A 44 -3.82 -12.67 -51.54
N LEU A 45 -3.65 -11.36 -51.65
CA LEU A 45 -2.85 -10.57 -50.72
C LEU A 45 -3.39 -10.67 -49.29
N ALA A 46 -4.72 -10.71 -49.11
CA ALA A 46 -5.34 -10.76 -47.79
C ALA A 46 -5.08 -12.12 -47.12
N GLY A 47 -5.12 -13.20 -47.89
CA GLY A 47 -4.75 -14.55 -47.43
C GLY A 47 -3.24 -14.78 -47.23
N ILE A 48 -2.39 -13.82 -47.62
CA ILE A 48 -0.93 -13.89 -47.38
C ILE A 48 -0.52 -13.08 -46.15
N VAL A 49 -1.09 -11.89 -45.95
CA VAL A 49 -0.77 -11.05 -44.77
C VAL A 49 -1.20 -11.76 -43.49
N GLY A 50 -0.32 -11.79 -42.50
CA GLY A 50 -0.52 -12.49 -41.22
C GLY A 50 -0.10 -13.96 -41.23
N GLU A 51 0.09 -14.57 -42.41
CA GLU A 51 0.46 -15.98 -42.53
C GLU A 51 1.97 -16.21 -42.39
N PRO A 52 2.40 -17.41 -41.97
CA PRO A 52 3.81 -17.77 -41.90
C PRO A 52 4.51 -17.73 -43.25
N ALA A 53 5.73 -17.20 -43.27
CA ALA A 53 6.59 -17.15 -44.44
C ALA A 53 8.05 -17.40 -44.06
N THR A 54 8.80 -18.03 -44.98
CA THR A 54 10.23 -18.28 -44.84
C THR A 54 10.97 -17.77 -46.06
N PHE A 55 12.01 -16.97 -45.85
CA PHE A 55 12.99 -16.61 -46.87
C PHE A 55 14.26 -17.42 -46.66
N ARG A 56 14.79 -18.03 -47.72
CA ARG A 56 16.05 -18.78 -47.72
C ARG A 56 17.01 -18.18 -48.74
N LEU A 57 18.22 -17.88 -48.27
CA LEU A 57 19.35 -17.42 -49.06
C LEU A 57 20.41 -18.53 -49.09
N GLU A 58 20.84 -18.92 -50.28
CA GLU A 58 21.99 -19.81 -50.50
C GLU A 58 23.03 -19.07 -51.33
N ALA A 59 24.26 -18.91 -50.84
CA ALA A 59 25.25 -18.03 -51.48
C ALA A 59 25.84 -18.63 -52.77
N GLY A 60 25.86 -19.95 -52.91
CA GLY A 60 26.25 -20.63 -54.14
C GLY A 60 27.76 -20.65 -54.46
N TYR A 61 28.63 -20.58 -53.43
CA TYR A 61 30.09 -20.75 -53.49
C TYR A 61 30.56 -21.79 -52.44
N ALA A 62 31.66 -22.53 -52.71
CA ALA A 62 31.95 -23.80 -52.04
C ALA A 62 32.70 -23.72 -50.68
N HIS A 63 33.34 -22.59 -50.36
CA HIS A 63 34.26 -22.45 -49.21
C HIS A 63 33.78 -21.45 -48.14
N VAL A 64 32.51 -21.54 -47.72
CA VAL A 64 31.91 -20.67 -46.70
C VAL A 64 31.51 -21.47 -45.45
N ALA A 65 31.78 -20.93 -44.26
CA ALA A 65 31.32 -21.50 -43.01
C ALA A 65 29.78 -21.41 -42.90
N GLY A 66 29.17 -22.32 -42.13
CA GLY A 66 27.70 -22.34 -41.98
C GLY A 66 26.93 -23.09 -43.07
N GLY A 67 27.61 -23.77 -44.00
CA GLY A 67 26.97 -24.75 -44.90
C GLY A 67 26.24 -24.16 -46.11
N GLY A 68 26.56 -22.92 -46.50
CA GLY A 68 26.14 -22.37 -47.79
C GLY A 68 24.76 -21.71 -47.83
N ALA A 69 23.90 -21.92 -46.81
CA ALA A 69 22.54 -21.37 -46.78
C ALA A 69 22.09 -20.88 -45.40
N ARG A 70 21.21 -19.87 -45.37
CA ARG A 70 20.54 -19.35 -44.18
C ARG A 70 19.09 -19.03 -44.47
N SER A 71 18.22 -19.25 -43.49
CA SER A 71 16.80 -18.95 -43.59
C SER A 71 16.34 -17.99 -42.51
N TRP A 72 15.25 -17.28 -42.78
CA TRP A 72 14.52 -16.44 -41.83
C TRP A 72 13.04 -16.79 -41.92
N SER A 73 12.46 -17.22 -40.80
CA SER A 73 11.07 -17.64 -40.70
C SER A 73 10.30 -16.69 -39.78
N GLY A 74 9.11 -16.31 -40.22
CA GLY A 74 8.29 -15.36 -39.49
C GLY A 74 6.88 -15.31 -40.06
N ILE A 75 6.27 -14.14 -40.01
CA ILE A 75 4.96 -13.85 -40.59
C ILE A 75 5.07 -12.73 -41.60
N VAL A 76 4.17 -12.71 -42.59
CA VAL A 76 4.08 -11.60 -43.53
C VAL A 76 3.34 -10.43 -42.85
N SER A 77 4.08 -9.37 -42.49
CA SER A 77 3.50 -8.15 -41.91
C SER A 77 2.89 -7.22 -42.94
N PHE A 78 3.35 -7.29 -44.19
CA PHE A 78 2.95 -6.39 -45.25
C PHE A 78 3.19 -7.02 -46.62
N ILE A 79 2.27 -6.78 -47.56
CA ILE A 79 2.45 -7.08 -48.97
C ILE A 79 1.79 -5.99 -49.81
N GLU A 80 2.43 -5.63 -50.92
CA GLU A 80 1.93 -4.65 -51.89
C GLU A 80 2.25 -5.11 -53.31
N GLN A 81 1.33 -4.91 -54.25
CA GLN A 81 1.61 -5.05 -55.67
C GLN A 81 2.22 -3.74 -56.20
N VAL A 82 3.52 -3.77 -56.48
CA VAL A 82 4.27 -2.57 -56.91
C VAL A 82 4.25 -2.34 -58.42
N GLY A 83 3.81 -3.33 -59.20
CA GLY A 83 3.64 -3.19 -60.63
C GLY A 83 3.01 -4.40 -61.29
N ALA A 84 2.38 -4.19 -62.45
CA ALA A 84 1.84 -5.24 -63.31
C ALA A 84 2.35 -5.04 -64.74
N LEU A 85 2.96 -6.07 -65.32
CA LEU A 85 3.29 -6.09 -66.75
C LEU A 85 2.12 -6.71 -67.50
N GLN A 86 1.58 -5.97 -68.47
CA GLN A 86 0.54 -6.46 -69.35
C GLN A 86 1.13 -7.51 -70.30
N ALA A 87 0.43 -8.63 -70.47
CA ALA A 87 0.80 -9.66 -71.44
C ALA A 87 0.82 -9.07 -72.86
N THR A 88 1.93 -9.24 -73.59
CA THR A 88 2.04 -8.97 -75.04
C THR A 88 2.04 -10.29 -75.80
N ASP A 89 1.64 -10.28 -77.08
CA ASP A 89 1.51 -11.49 -77.91
C ASP A 89 2.70 -12.46 -77.75
N GLY A 90 2.48 -13.57 -77.02
CA GLY A 90 3.45 -14.63 -76.77
C GLY A 90 4.01 -14.74 -75.36
N ASP A 91 3.87 -13.72 -74.49
CA ASP A 91 4.36 -13.73 -73.10
C ASP A 91 3.22 -13.65 -72.08
N GLU A 92 3.25 -14.51 -71.06
CA GLU A 92 2.38 -14.41 -69.88
C GLU A 92 2.70 -13.13 -69.10
N GLY A 93 1.67 -12.42 -68.61
CA GLY A 93 1.89 -11.22 -67.81
C GLY A 93 2.60 -11.56 -66.50
N ILE A 94 3.39 -10.61 -65.97
CA ILE A 94 4.12 -10.79 -64.72
C ILE A 94 3.85 -9.60 -63.79
N SER A 95 3.40 -9.89 -62.58
CA SER A 95 3.22 -8.88 -61.53
C SER A 95 4.43 -8.87 -60.59
N SER A 96 4.80 -7.69 -60.10
CA SER A 96 5.85 -7.49 -59.09
C SER A 96 5.21 -7.09 -57.76
N TYR A 97 5.69 -7.67 -56.67
CA TYR A 97 5.21 -7.42 -55.32
C TYR A 97 6.37 -7.07 -54.39
N TYR A 98 6.09 -6.24 -53.39
CA TYR A 98 6.94 -6.05 -52.23
C TYR A 98 6.31 -6.78 -51.05
N LEU A 99 7.09 -7.57 -50.33
CA LEU A 99 6.66 -8.37 -49.19
C LEU A 99 7.61 -8.15 -48.01
N ARG A 100 7.05 -8.06 -46.79
CA ARG A 100 7.82 -7.92 -45.56
C ARG A 100 7.57 -9.05 -44.57
N ILE A 101 8.60 -9.86 -44.30
CA ILE A 101 8.58 -10.89 -43.26
C ILE A 101 9.20 -10.33 -41.97
N VAL A 102 8.52 -10.55 -40.85
CA VAL A 102 8.97 -10.16 -39.49
C VAL A 102 8.85 -11.37 -38.55
N PRO A 103 9.62 -11.45 -37.47
CA PRO A 103 9.46 -12.54 -36.50
C PRO A 103 8.08 -12.48 -35.83
N ARG A 104 7.60 -13.63 -35.35
CA ARG A 104 6.30 -13.72 -34.65
C ARG A 104 6.19 -12.76 -33.46
N VAL A 105 7.30 -12.44 -32.79
CA VAL A 105 7.32 -11.49 -31.66
C VAL A 105 6.85 -10.08 -32.07
N TRP A 106 6.87 -9.73 -33.36
CA TRP A 106 6.31 -8.48 -33.86
C TRP A 106 4.80 -8.35 -33.55
N LEU A 107 4.07 -9.47 -33.45
CA LEU A 107 2.65 -9.48 -33.10
C LEU A 107 2.36 -8.84 -31.74
N LEU A 108 3.32 -8.82 -30.83
CA LEU A 108 3.18 -8.17 -29.52
C LEU A 108 3.00 -6.64 -29.66
N ASN A 109 3.38 -6.04 -30.78
CA ASN A 109 3.07 -4.63 -31.08
C ASN A 109 1.58 -4.39 -31.40
N GLN A 110 0.82 -5.45 -31.68
CA GLN A 110 -0.59 -5.35 -32.12
C GLN A 110 -1.57 -5.38 -30.95
N ARG A 111 -1.10 -5.64 -29.72
CA ARG A 111 -1.90 -5.59 -28.49
C ARG A 111 -1.25 -4.65 -27.49
N ALA A 112 -2.07 -3.76 -26.96
CA ALA A 112 -1.74 -2.91 -25.82
C ALA A 112 -2.82 -3.06 -24.76
N GLY A 113 -2.42 -2.93 -23.49
CA GLY A 113 -3.35 -3.15 -22.40
C GLY A 113 -2.78 -2.78 -21.03
N ASN A 114 -3.57 -3.14 -20.00
CA ASN A 114 -3.21 -2.95 -18.61
C ASN A 114 -3.30 -4.30 -17.89
N ARG A 115 -2.25 -4.68 -17.17
CA ARG A 115 -2.15 -5.97 -16.47
C ARG A 115 -1.28 -5.86 -15.23
N ILE A 116 -1.56 -6.72 -14.27
CA ILE A 116 -0.82 -6.82 -13.01
C ILE A 116 -0.20 -8.22 -12.93
N TYR A 117 1.12 -8.27 -12.76
CA TYR A 117 1.88 -9.48 -12.48
C TYR A 117 2.39 -9.43 -11.03
N GLN A 118 2.21 -10.51 -10.29
CA GLN A 118 2.58 -10.59 -8.87
C GLN A 118 3.33 -11.90 -8.59
N HIS A 119 4.33 -11.82 -7.73
CA HIS A 119 5.10 -12.98 -7.25
C HIS A 119 5.79 -13.78 -8.36
N LEU A 120 6.19 -13.10 -9.45
CA LEU A 120 6.85 -13.66 -10.63
C LEU A 120 8.19 -12.96 -10.88
N SER A 121 9.18 -13.71 -11.38
CA SER A 121 10.43 -13.11 -11.87
C SER A 121 10.22 -12.53 -13.27
N ILE A 122 11.11 -11.63 -13.73
CA ILE A 122 11.02 -11.08 -15.09
C ILE A 122 10.96 -12.20 -16.16
N PRO A 123 11.82 -13.24 -16.14
CA PRO A 123 11.69 -14.36 -17.07
C PRO A 123 10.32 -15.06 -17.04
N ASP A 124 9.72 -15.24 -15.85
CA ASP A 124 8.41 -15.89 -15.72
C ASP A 124 7.29 -15.01 -16.29
N ILE A 125 7.37 -13.68 -16.12
CA ILE A 125 6.45 -12.71 -16.73
C ILE A 125 6.54 -12.80 -18.26
N ILE A 126 7.77 -12.83 -18.81
CA ILE A 126 7.97 -12.92 -20.26
C ILE A 126 7.44 -14.25 -20.81
N ASP A 127 7.67 -15.38 -20.14
CA ASP A 127 7.09 -16.67 -20.56
C ASP A 127 5.56 -16.64 -20.57
N SER A 128 4.94 -16.08 -19.52
CA SER A 128 3.48 -15.93 -19.47
C SER A 128 2.97 -15.09 -20.65
N LEU A 129 3.64 -13.97 -20.93
CA LEU A 129 3.28 -13.08 -22.03
C LEU A 129 3.40 -13.77 -23.39
N LEU A 130 4.53 -14.44 -23.66
CA LEU A 130 4.79 -15.13 -24.92
C LEU A 130 3.88 -16.35 -25.13
N GLY A 131 3.52 -17.04 -24.04
CA GLY A 131 2.61 -18.18 -24.06
C GLY A 131 1.24 -17.82 -24.63
N GLU A 132 0.72 -16.64 -24.32
CA GLU A 132 -0.55 -16.15 -24.88
C GLU A 132 -0.54 -15.98 -26.41
N TRP A 133 0.65 -15.74 -26.98
CA TRP A 133 0.87 -15.58 -28.42
C TRP A 133 1.32 -16.88 -29.11
N ASN A 134 1.42 -17.98 -28.36
CA ASN A 134 2.00 -19.24 -28.82
C ASN A 134 3.41 -19.03 -29.42
N ILE A 135 4.25 -18.24 -28.75
CA ILE A 135 5.64 -18.01 -29.13
C ILE A 135 6.52 -18.79 -28.17
N THR A 136 7.29 -19.73 -28.71
CA THR A 136 8.30 -20.47 -27.94
C THR A 136 9.62 -19.71 -27.97
N ALA A 137 10.22 -19.52 -26.80
CA ALA A 137 11.54 -18.92 -26.67
C ALA A 137 12.56 -19.90 -26.06
N SER A 138 13.83 -19.70 -26.40
CA SER A 138 14.97 -20.38 -25.78
C SER A 138 15.64 -19.45 -24.78
N TRP A 139 15.89 -19.95 -23.56
CA TRP A 139 16.55 -19.18 -22.51
C TRP A 139 17.98 -19.67 -22.29
N ARG A 140 18.94 -18.76 -22.37
CA ARG A 140 20.37 -18.98 -22.07
C ARG A 140 20.81 -18.10 -20.91
N ILE A 141 20.11 -18.22 -19.79
CA ILE A 141 20.34 -17.46 -18.55
C ILE A 141 20.30 -18.40 -17.35
N ASP A 142 20.87 -17.98 -16.23
CA ASP A 142 20.60 -18.60 -14.93
C ASP A 142 19.38 -17.94 -14.30
N ARG A 143 18.22 -18.61 -14.39
CA ARG A 143 16.96 -18.08 -13.83
C ARG A 143 17.01 -17.81 -12.34
N GLY A 144 17.85 -18.53 -11.57
CA GLY A 144 17.97 -18.34 -10.13
C GLY A 144 18.54 -16.98 -9.71
N THR A 145 19.14 -16.25 -10.66
CA THR A 145 19.69 -14.91 -10.43
C THR A 145 18.65 -13.79 -10.49
N TYR A 146 17.45 -14.06 -11.03
CA TYR A 146 16.39 -13.08 -11.18
C TYR A 146 15.35 -13.26 -10.07
N PRO A 147 15.23 -12.33 -9.11
CA PRO A 147 14.31 -12.48 -8.01
C PRO A 147 12.86 -12.35 -8.49
N LYS A 148 11.94 -12.94 -7.73
CA LYS A 148 10.52 -12.66 -7.91
C LYS A 148 10.21 -11.24 -7.48
N LEU A 149 9.29 -10.60 -8.18
CA LEU A 149 8.84 -9.25 -7.91
C LEU A 149 7.47 -9.32 -7.24
N ASN A 150 7.27 -8.52 -6.20
CA ASN A 150 5.99 -8.45 -5.49
C ASN A 150 4.85 -7.98 -6.41
N TYR A 151 5.14 -6.96 -7.22
CA TYR A 151 4.16 -6.25 -8.01
C TYR A 151 4.82 -5.63 -9.24
N LYS A 152 4.30 -5.93 -10.43
CA LYS A 152 4.76 -5.34 -11.70
C LYS A 152 3.57 -5.12 -12.62
N VAL A 153 3.46 -3.93 -13.19
CA VAL A 153 2.28 -3.51 -13.94
C VAL A 153 2.66 -3.19 -15.38
N GLN A 154 1.95 -3.80 -16.33
CA GLN A 154 1.88 -3.32 -17.71
C GLN A 154 0.81 -2.22 -17.75
N TYR A 155 1.13 -1.01 -18.19
CA TYR A 155 0.16 0.10 -18.18
C TYR A 155 0.22 0.94 -19.46
N ASN A 156 -0.86 0.94 -20.24
CA ASN A 156 -1.03 1.70 -21.48
C ASN A 156 0.16 1.56 -22.45
N GLU A 157 0.72 0.37 -22.54
CA GLU A 157 1.86 0.04 -23.38
C GLU A 157 1.58 -1.26 -24.15
N THR A 158 2.28 -1.47 -25.27
CA THR A 158 2.17 -2.71 -26.02
C THR A 158 2.79 -3.87 -25.24
N ASP A 159 2.41 -5.10 -25.56
CA ASP A 159 3.09 -6.28 -25.01
C ASP A 159 4.58 -6.27 -25.36
N TYR A 160 4.92 -5.73 -26.53
CA TYR A 160 6.31 -5.66 -27.00
C TYR A 160 7.12 -4.66 -26.16
N ASP A 161 6.58 -3.46 -25.93
CA ASP A 161 7.24 -2.45 -25.10
C ASP A 161 7.40 -2.95 -23.65
N PHE A 162 6.37 -3.57 -23.10
CA PHE A 162 6.42 -4.19 -21.77
C PHE A 162 7.53 -5.25 -21.67
N MET A 163 7.59 -6.16 -22.64
CA MET A 163 8.65 -7.16 -22.74
C MET A 163 10.03 -6.49 -22.81
N CYS A 164 10.21 -5.53 -23.72
CA CYS A 164 11.48 -4.85 -23.93
C CYS A 164 11.99 -4.15 -22.66
N ARG A 165 11.18 -3.32 -22.01
CA ARG A 165 11.63 -2.59 -20.82
C ARG A 165 11.98 -3.52 -19.65
N LEU A 166 11.29 -4.66 -19.51
CA LEU A 166 11.61 -5.65 -18.49
C LEU A 166 12.92 -6.38 -18.80
N LEU A 167 13.13 -6.78 -20.06
CA LEU A 167 14.39 -7.39 -20.48
C LEU A 167 15.56 -6.40 -20.33
N GLU A 168 15.35 -5.13 -20.65
CA GLU A 168 16.32 -4.06 -20.45
C GLU A 168 16.66 -3.85 -18.96
N GLU A 169 15.65 -3.80 -18.09
CA GLU A 169 15.83 -3.74 -16.62
C GLU A 169 16.59 -4.96 -16.09
N ALA A 170 16.29 -6.14 -16.64
CA ALA A 170 16.96 -7.39 -16.28
C ALA A 170 18.38 -7.51 -16.89
N GLY A 171 18.74 -6.68 -17.88
CA GLY A 171 19.98 -6.82 -18.62
C GLY A 171 20.03 -8.02 -19.56
N ILE A 172 18.86 -8.51 -19.98
CA ILE A 172 18.70 -9.67 -20.86
C ILE A 172 18.52 -9.19 -22.30
N ALA A 173 19.38 -9.63 -23.19
CA ALA A 173 19.25 -9.37 -24.62
C ALA A 173 18.44 -10.48 -25.30
N PHE A 174 17.86 -10.18 -26.47
CA PHE A 174 17.25 -11.21 -27.31
C PHE A 174 17.78 -11.19 -28.74
N THR A 175 17.85 -12.37 -29.36
CA THR A 175 18.28 -12.57 -30.74
C THR A 175 17.38 -13.60 -31.41
N PHE A 176 17.49 -13.71 -32.74
CA PHE A 176 16.78 -14.74 -33.52
C PHE A 176 17.83 -15.70 -34.07
N THR A 177 18.09 -16.76 -33.31
CA THR A 177 19.12 -17.76 -33.59
C THR A 177 18.47 -19.13 -33.65
N GLY A 178 18.50 -19.76 -34.81
CA GLY A 178 17.77 -21.00 -35.07
C GLY A 178 18.62 -22.12 -35.66
N GLY A 179 18.06 -23.32 -35.66
CA GLY A 179 18.60 -24.52 -36.31
C GLY A 179 17.89 -24.84 -37.62
N LYS A 180 18.04 -26.08 -38.13
CA LYS A 180 17.34 -26.51 -39.36
C LYS A 180 15.81 -26.55 -39.23
N ASP A 181 15.30 -26.78 -38.02
CA ASP A 181 13.86 -27.00 -37.77
C ASP A 181 13.07 -25.70 -37.56
N ASP A 182 13.69 -24.71 -36.89
CA ASP A 182 13.20 -23.34 -36.80
C ASP A 182 14.40 -22.40 -36.96
N PRO A 183 14.53 -21.69 -38.10
CA PRO A 183 15.68 -20.86 -38.38
C PRO A 183 15.61 -19.48 -37.70
N SER A 184 14.54 -19.17 -36.95
CA SER A 184 14.32 -17.85 -36.34
C SER A 184 13.78 -17.93 -34.91
N VAL A 185 14.28 -18.90 -34.13
CA VAL A 185 13.94 -19.07 -32.71
C VAL A 185 14.34 -17.83 -31.91
N LEU A 186 13.38 -17.26 -31.17
CA LEU A 186 13.62 -16.18 -30.21
C LEU A 186 14.47 -16.73 -29.05
N THR A 187 15.67 -16.20 -28.87
CA THR A 187 16.62 -16.63 -27.85
C THR A 187 16.97 -15.48 -26.92
N PHE A 188 16.81 -15.68 -25.61
CA PHE A 188 17.17 -14.73 -24.57
C PHE A 188 18.51 -15.08 -23.94
N GLY A 189 19.35 -14.09 -23.68
CA GLY A 189 20.65 -14.28 -23.03
C GLY A 189 21.15 -13.02 -22.33
N ASP A 190 21.75 -13.19 -21.17
CA ASP A 190 22.34 -12.13 -20.35
C ASP A 190 23.88 -12.10 -20.44
N ARG A 191 24.47 -12.93 -21.29
CA ARG A 191 25.93 -13.01 -21.49
C ARG A 191 26.28 -13.27 -22.96
N ILE A 192 25.63 -12.59 -23.88
CA ILE A 192 25.77 -12.84 -25.32
C ILE A 192 27.19 -12.61 -25.86
N GLN A 193 28.00 -11.78 -25.18
CA GLN A 193 29.43 -11.61 -25.48
C GLN A 193 30.25 -12.90 -25.28
N ALA A 194 29.74 -13.81 -24.46
CA ALA A 194 30.35 -15.11 -24.18
C ALA A 194 29.67 -16.26 -24.93
N ASN A 195 28.83 -15.96 -25.93
CA ASN A 195 28.29 -16.97 -26.84
C ASN A 195 29.43 -17.75 -27.51
N GLU A 196 29.12 -18.97 -27.96
CA GLU A 196 30.05 -19.79 -28.72
C GLU A 196 30.59 -19.00 -29.92
N LYS A 197 31.92 -19.00 -30.08
CA LYS A 197 32.57 -18.31 -31.19
C LYS A 197 32.23 -19.01 -32.50
N ARG A 198 31.99 -18.23 -33.54
CA ARG A 198 31.85 -18.69 -34.91
C ARG A 198 33.03 -19.60 -35.28
N SER A 199 32.72 -20.73 -35.89
CA SER A 199 33.72 -21.63 -36.46
C SER A 199 34.39 -20.96 -37.66
N GLY A 200 35.70 -20.72 -37.56
CA GLY A 200 36.48 -20.05 -38.60
C GLY A 200 36.60 -18.54 -38.40
N VAL A 201 37.71 -17.99 -38.88
CA VAL A 201 38.02 -16.55 -38.79
C VAL A 201 37.79 -15.91 -40.16
N ILE A 202 37.24 -14.70 -40.17
CA ILE A 202 37.03 -13.95 -41.41
C ILE A 202 38.33 -13.17 -41.74
N PRO A 203 39.02 -13.45 -42.85
CA PRO A 203 40.23 -12.71 -43.21
C PRO A 203 39.88 -11.30 -43.69
N TYR A 204 40.66 -10.33 -43.24
CA TYR A 204 40.59 -8.97 -43.78
C TYR A 204 41.19 -8.93 -45.19
N SER A 205 40.49 -8.28 -46.12
CA SER A 205 40.97 -7.96 -47.46
C SER A 205 40.57 -6.53 -47.83
N GLU A 206 41.55 -5.70 -48.21
CA GLU A 206 41.30 -4.32 -48.65
C GLU A 206 40.53 -4.31 -49.98
N GLU A 207 40.97 -5.11 -50.95
CA GLU A 207 40.36 -5.26 -52.27
C GLU A 207 39.99 -6.73 -52.51
N PRO A 208 38.84 -7.21 -51.98
CA PRO A 208 38.44 -8.60 -52.13
C PRO A 208 38.18 -8.96 -53.59
N ASN A 209 38.75 -10.09 -54.05
CA ASN A 209 38.43 -10.66 -55.35
C ASN A 209 37.29 -11.67 -55.19
N GLU A 210 36.08 -11.29 -55.59
CA GLU A 210 34.87 -12.12 -55.51
C GLU A 210 35.00 -13.45 -56.30
N SER A 211 35.91 -13.54 -57.27
CA SER A 211 36.17 -14.78 -58.02
C SER A 211 36.95 -15.84 -57.22
N ALA A 212 37.52 -15.48 -56.06
CA ALA A 212 38.32 -16.38 -55.23
C ALA A 212 37.48 -17.33 -54.36
N GLU A 213 36.16 -17.13 -54.30
CA GLU A 213 35.20 -17.92 -53.50
C GLU A 213 35.56 -18.05 -52.01
N GLN A 214 36.32 -17.10 -51.45
CA GLN A 214 36.71 -17.06 -50.03
C GLN A 214 35.91 -16.02 -49.25
N GLU A 215 35.71 -16.29 -47.96
CA GLU A 215 35.15 -15.30 -47.02
C GLU A 215 36.10 -14.11 -46.86
N PHE A 216 35.57 -12.89 -46.72
CA PHE A 216 36.37 -11.71 -46.40
C PHE A 216 35.62 -10.71 -45.54
N ALA A 217 36.39 -9.90 -44.81
CA ALA A 217 35.94 -8.62 -44.25
C ALA A 217 36.69 -7.49 -44.95
N THR A 218 35.98 -6.47 -45.40
CA THR A 218 36.54 -5.25 -46.02
C THR A 218 35.89 -4.01 -45.41
N GLU A 219 36.39 -2.83 -45.74
CA GLU A 219 35.93 -1.56 -45.19
C GLU A 219 35.77 -1.58 -43.66
N VAL A 220 36.74 -2.18 -42.98
CA VAL A 220 36.74 -2.30 -41.52
C VAL A 220 37.00 -0.94 -40.89
N ARG A 221 36.03 -0.42 -40.13
CA ARG A 221 36.09 0.88 -39.45
C ARG A 221 36.02 0.67 -37.95
N LEU A 222 37.07 1.09 -37.24
CA LEU A 222 37.14 1.11 -35.78
C LEU A 222 36.80 2.51 -35.27
N SER A 223 35.83 2.61 -34.37
CA SER A 223 35.41 3.85 -33.72
C SER A 223 35.50 3.75 -32.19
N ARG A 224 35.64 4.91 -31.56
CA ARG A 224 35.60 5.07 -30.10
C ARG A 224 34.79 6.30 -29.73
N GLU A 225 34.04 6.23 -28.65
CA GLU A 225 33.17 7.31 -28.18
C GLU A 225 33.33 7.52 -26.67
N VAL A 226 33.27 8.76 -26.19
CA VAL A 226 33.23 9.03 -24.74
C VAL A 226 31.87 8.63 -24.19
N LYS A 227 31.85 7.85 -23.12
CA LYS A 227 30.60 7.39 -22.46
C LYS A 227 30.61 7.69 -20.96
N PRO A 228 29.44 7.71 -20.29
CA PRO A 228 29.38 7.76 -18.84
C PRO A 228 30.26 6.68 -18.19
N GLY A 229 30.95 7.04 -17.13
CA GLY A 229 31.83 6.15 -16.36
C GLY A 229 31.37 5.93 -14.92
N GLY A 230 30.36 6.65 -14.44
CA GLY A 230 29.72 6.41 -13.15
C GLY A 230 28.22 6.18 -13.33
N TYR A 231 27.64 5.29 -12.52
CA TYR A 231 26.20 5.08 -12.48
C TYR A 231 25.79 4.82 -11.03
N VAL A 232 24.84 5.62 -10.55
CA VAL A 232 24.31 5.53 -9.19
C VAL A 232 22.79 5.53 -9.27
N THR A 233 22.14 4.60 -8.59
CA THR A 233 20.70 4.62 -8.34
C THR A 233 20.41 4.62 -6.84
N ARG A 234 19.31 5.25 -6.45
CA ARG A 234 18.89 5.41 -5.06
C ARG A 234 17.41 5.08 -4.91
N ASP A 235 17.08 4.53 -3.75
CA ASP A 235 15.71 4.16 -3.37
C ASP A 235 15.44 4.55 -1.89
N TYR A 236 14.21 4.37 -1.40
CA TYR A 236 13.75 4.62 -0.05
C TYR A 236 12.98 3.42 0.51
N ASN A 237 13.44 2.89 1.65
CA ASN A 237 12.78 1.77 2.31
C ASN A 237 11.89 2.25 3.47
N PRO A 238 10.54 2.22 3.35
CA PRO A 238 9.66 2.62 4.44
C PRO A 238 9.71 1.68 5.66
N ARG A 239 10.21 0.44 5.54
CA ARG A 239 10.42 -0.47 6.67
C ARG A 239 11.71 -0.18 7.45
N ASN A 240 12.64 0.57 6.84
CA ASN A 240 13.89 0.99 7.47
C ASN A 240 14.29 2.38 6.94
N PRO A 241 13.59 3.44 7.39
CA PRO A 241 13.66 4.77 6.76
C PRO A 241 15.04 5.45 6.92
N ASP A 242 15.79 5.12 7.96
CA ASP A 242 17.12 5.69 8.21
C ASP A 242 18.22 5.02 7.36
N PHE A 243 17.93 3.86 6.75
CA PHE A 243 18.90 3.15 5.95
C PHE A 243 19.11 3.82 4.60
N ALA A 244 20.34 4.27 4.38
CA ALA A 244 20.83 4.82 3.13
C ALA A 244 20.87 3.75 2.04
N LEU A 245 19.81 3.70 1.23
CA LEU A 245 19.64 2.68 0.20
C LEU A 245 20.20 3.16 -1.15
N PHE A 246 21.45 2.76 -1.44
CA PHE A 246 22.19 3.10 -2.66
C PHE A 246 22.60 1.86 -3.45
N GLY A 247 22.64 2.00 -4.77
CA GLY A 247 23.30 1.08 -5.69
C GLY A 247 24.32 1.84 -6.53
N ASP A 248 25.59 1.52 -6.36
CA ASP A 248 26.71 2.09 -7.11
C ASP A 248 27.37 1.04 -8.01
N ALA A 249 27.58 1.40 -9.28
CA ALA A 249 28.42 0.64 -10.18
C ALA A 249 29.90 1.01 -9.95
N PRO A 250 30.84 0.04 -10.01
CA PRO A 250 32.26 0.37 -9.99
C PRO A 250 32.59 1.37 -11.11
N PRO A 251 33.18 2.53 -10.80
CA PRO A 251 33.40 3.56 -11.80
C PRO A 251 34.46 3.12 -12.83
N ALA A 252 34.31 3.61 -14.06
CA ALA A 252 35.31 3.46 -15.12
C ALA A 252 36.62 4.17 -14.74
N GLU A 253 37.71 3.77 -15.38
CA GLU A 253 39.01 4.41 -15.18
C GLU A 253 39.14 5.74 -15.95
N GLY A 254 40.07 6.60 -15.49
CA GLY A 254 40.43 7.82 -16.20
C GLY A 254 39.37 8.94 -16.08
N PRO A 255 39.27 9.84 -17.07
CA PRO A 255 38.41 11.03 -16.97
C PRO A 255 36.91 10.69 -16.96
N GLU A 256 36.52 9.55 -17.54
CA GLU A 256 35.13 9.11 -17.59
C GLU A 256 34.55 8.77 -16.21
N ALA A 257 35.40 8.46 -15.21
CA ALA A 257 35.02 8.24 -13.82
C ALA A 257 34.17 9.39 -13.25
N ARG A 258 34.29 10.60 -13.80
CA ARG A 258 33.57 11.81 -13.39
C ARG A 258 32.23 12.02 -14.10
N TYR A 259 31.94 11.25 -15.14
CA TYR A 259 30.72 11.37 -15.94
C TYR A 259 29.66 10.44 -15.36
N GLU A 260 29.11 10.83 -14.21
CA GLU A 260 28.11 10.06 -13.47
C GLU A 260 26.70 10.25 -14.07
N GLN A 261 25.94 9.16 -14.15
CA GLN A 261 24.48 9.16 -14.25
C GLN A 261 23.87 8.83 -12.89
N TYR A 262 23.08 9.74 -12.34
CA TYR A 262 22.40 9.56 -11.05
C TYR A 262 20.89 9.43 -11.25
N HIS A 263 20.31 8.40 -10.65
CA HIS A 263 18.87 8.10 -10.70
C HIS A 263 18.29 7.93 -9.30
N TYR A 264 17.05 8.39 -9.12
CA TYR A 264 16.24 8.07 -7.95
C TYR A 264 15.00 7.34 -8.45
N ASP A 265 14.92 6.05 -8.14
CA ASP A 265 13.89 5.14 -8.64
C ASP A 265 13.18 4.52 -7.44
N ALA A 266 12.11 5.18 -6.96
CA ALA A 266 11.37 4.73 -5.78
C ALA A 266 10.83 3.31 -5.98
N GLY A 267 11.14 2.40 -5.06
CA GLY A 267 10.75 1.00 -5.05
C GLY A 267 11.53 0.08 -6.01
N ALA A 268 12.53 0.58 -6.76
CA ALA A 268 13.30 -0.23 -7.71
C ALA A 268 14.10 -1.36 -7.05
N PHE A 269 14.40 -1.26 -5.75
CA PHE A 269 15.18 -2.26 -5.03
C PHE A 269 14.28 -3.27 -4.31
N LEU A 270 12.96 -3.16 -4.46
CA LEU A 270 11.98 -4.03 -3.82
C LEU A 270 11.79 -5.33 -4.61
N ALA A 271 12.21 -6.45 -4.02
CA ALA A 271 12.00 -7.79 -4.58
C ALA A 271 11.82 -8.83 -3.48
N GLU A 272 11.38 -10.04 -3.85
CA GLU A 272 11.21 -11.17 -2.92
C GLU A 272 12.52 -11.88 -2.63
N THR A 273 13.46 -11.16 -2.03
CA THR A 273 14.75 -11.69 -1.55
C THR A 273 14.78 -11.84 -0.03
N GLY A 274 13.69 -11.47 0.64
CA GLY A 274 13.58 -11.41 2.08
C GLY A 274 13.47 -12.77 2.79
N ARG A 275 13.47 -12.69 4.12
CA ARG A 275 13.17 -13.79 5.04
C ARG A 275 11.94 -13.42 5.86
N PRO A 276 11.26 -14.41 6.47
CA PRO A 276 10.15 -14.13 7.39
C PRO A 276 10.56 -13.14 8.48
N ASP A 277 9.68 -12.19 8.77
CA ASP A 277 9.84 -11.14 9.78
C ASP A 277 8.62 -11.12 10.70
N ALA A 278 8.60 -10.24 11.72
CA ALA A 278 7.47 -10.06 12.63
C ALA A 278 6.26 -9.33 11.99
N THR A 279 6.00 -9.58 10.70
CA THR A 279 4.90 -9.00 9.92
C THR A 279 4.18 -10.06 9.07
N PRO A 280 3.61 -11.11 9.69
CA PRO A 280 3.02 -12.25 8.98
C PRO A 280 1.87 -11.89 8.03
N VAL A 281 1.08 -10.84 8.30
CA VAL A 281 -0.02 -10.43 7.42
C VAL A 281 0.54 -9.68 6.21
N ALA A 282 1.49 -8.79 6.43
CA ALA A 282 2.20 -8.08 5.36
C ALA A 282 2.97 -9.00 4.40
N ASP A 283 3.31 -10.21 4.86
CA ASP A 283 4.14 -11.21 4.18
C ASP A 283 3.33 -12.44 3.72
N ASP A 284 2.00 -12.38 3.77
CA ASP A 284 1.07 -13.48 3.48
C ASP A 284 1.29 -14.17 2.12
N LYS A 285 1.73 -13.42 1.09
CA LYS A 285 1.90 -13.91 -0.29
C LYS A 285 3.33 -13.91 -0.81
N GLY A 286 4.24 -13.22 -0.12
CA GLY A 286 5.61 -13.08 -0.57
C GLY A 286 6.46 -12.21 0.36
N LEU A 287 7.76 -12.50 0.41
CA LEU A 287 8.71 -11.87 1.33
C LEU A 287 9.46 -10.72 0.67
N ALA A 288 8.71 -9.71 0.23
CA ALA A 288 9.29 -8.57 -0.47
C ALA A 288 10.06 -7.63 0.46
N ARG A 289 11.33 -7.35 0.17
CA ARG A 289 12.21 -6.46 0.92
C ARG A 289 13.02 -5.59 -0.03
N HIS A 290 13.41 -4.41 0.44
CA HIS A 290 14.38 -3.59 -0.29
C HIS A 290 15.77 -4.22 -0.12
N ASP A 291 16.39 -4.57 -1.24
CA ASP A 291 17.67 -5.29 -1.28
C ASP A 291 18.76 -4.42 -1.92
N PRO A 292 19.78 -3.97 -1.15
CA PRO A 292 20.91 -3.23 -1.68
C PRO A 292 21.67 -3.97 -2.77
N LYS A 293 21.68 -5.31 -2.75
CA LYS A 293 22.35 -6.11 -3.78
C LYS A 293 21.67 -5.93 -5.13
N LEU A 294 20.34 -5.91 -5.17
CA LEU A 294 19.57 -5.65 -6.38
C LEU A 294 19.87 -4.24 -6.91
N GLY A 295 19.94 -3.24 -6.02
CA GLY A 295 20.35 -1.88 -6.38
C GLY A 295 21.73 -1.82 -7.05
N LYS A 296 22.71 -2.53 -6.49
CA LYS A 296 24.05 -2.63 -7.07
C LYS A 296 24.06 -3.33 -8.44
N GLU A 297 23.28 -4.40 -8.60
CA GLU A 297 23.13 -5.11 -9.87
C GLU A 297 22.44 -4.23 -10.93
N LEU A 298 21.42 -3.46 -10.55
CA LEU A 298 20.76 -2.46 -11.42
C LEU A 298 21.75 -1.37 -11.88
N ALA A 299 22.51 -0.79 -10.94
CA ALA A 299 23.52 0.22 -11.27
C ALA A 299 24.59 -0.34 -12.22
N THR A 300 25.10 -1.54 -11.92
CA THR A 300 26.13 -2.20 -12.74
C THR A 300 25.61 -2.46 -14.16
N ARG A 301 24.39 -3.02 -14.30
CA ARG A 301 23.78 -3.25 -15.62
C ARG A 301 23.52 -1.95 -16.38
N GLY A 302 23.07 -0.90 -15.68
CA GLY A 302 22.88 0.43 -16.23
C GLY A 302 24.17 0.99 -16.83
N LEU A 303 25.28 0.95 -16.06
CA LEU A 303 26.59 1.39 -16.53
C LEU A 303 27.09 0.55 -17.72
N GLU A 304 26.97 -0.78 -17.65
CA GLU A 304 27.36 -1.69 -18.73
C GLU A 304 26.59 -1.37 -20.03
N GLY A 305 25.29 -1.06 -19.93
CA GLY A 305 24.44 -0.66 -21.06
C GLY A 305 24.84 0.68 -21.68
N GLU A 306 25.08 1.70 -20.85
CA GLU A 306 25.55 3.03 -21.30
C GLU A 306 26.91 2.98 -21.98
N ARG A 307 27.75 2.02 -21.60
CA ARG A 307 29.11 1.85 -22.13
C ARG A 307 29.20 0.96 -23.37
N VAL A 308 28.08 0.37 -23.82
CA VAL A 308 28.03 -0.31 -25.12
C VAL A 308 28.39 0.69 -26.22
N GLY A 309 29.30 0.29 -27.12
CA GLY A 309 29.75 1.12 -28.24
C GLY A 309 30.89 2.09 -27.91
N ILE A 310 31.45 2.08 -26.69
CA ILE A 310 32.69 2.83 -26.37
C ILE A 310 33.84 2.46 -27.31
N ARG A 311 33.87 1.20 -27.75
CA ARG A 311 34.72 0.67 -28.82
C ARG A 311 33.83 -0.14 -29.75
N GLU A 312 33.80 0.25 -31.00
CA GLU A 312 32.90 -0.35 -31.98
C GLU A 312 33.63 -0.59 -33.30
N LEU A 313 33.21 -1.64 -33.99
CA LEU A 313 33.68 -2.01 -35.31
C LEU A 313 32.51 -2.08 -36.28
N SER A 314 32.63 -1.45 -37.44
CA SER A 314 31.75 -1.74 -38.59
C SER A 314 32.57 -2.30 -39.74
N PHE A 315 32.00 -3.22 -40.51
CA PHE A 315 32.68 -3.84 -41.64
C PHE A 315 31.69 -4.35 -42.68
N ARG A 316 32.18 -4.50 -43.90
CA ARG A 316 31.50 -5.21 -44.99
C ARG A 316 32.05 -6.62 -45.10
N SER A 317 31.21 -7.59 -45.45
CA SER A 317 31.64 -8.96 -45.75
C SER A 317 30.72 -9.63 -46.78
N ASN A 318 31.18 -10.76 -47.29
CA ASN A 318 30.40 -11.69 -48.11
C ASN A 318 29.92 -12.91 -47.31
N THR A 319 29.98 -12.84 -45.98
CA THR A 319 29.47 -13.90 -45.09
C THR A 319 28.00 -13.64 -44.78
N PHE A 320 27.19 -14.69 -44.64
CA PHE A 320 25.75 -14.58 -44.39
C PHE A 320 25.33 -15.31 -43.11
N ASP A 321 26.21 -16.10 -42.50
CA ASP A 321 26.00 -16.79 -41.21
C ASP A 321 26.25 -15.89 -39.99
N VAL A 322 26.75 -14.67 -40.23
CA VAL A 322 27.04 -13.67 -39.21
C VAL A 322 25.76 -12.88 -38.91
N GLY A 323 25.03 -13.28 -37.87
CA GLY A 323 23.85 -12.57 -37.38
C GLY A 323 24.07 -11.90 -36.01
N PRO A 324 23.10 -11.11 -35.54
CA PRO A 324 23.15 -10.55 -34.19
C PRO A 324 23.30 -11.64 -33.12
N GLY A 325 24.23 -11.42 -32.19
CA GLY A 325 24.58 -12.39 -31.13
C GLY A 325 25.73 -13.33 -31.48
N THR A 326 26.20 -13.37 -32.73
CA THR A 326 27.38 -14.14 -33.12
C THR A 326 28.65 -13.48 -32.59
N VAL A 327 29.56 -14.27 -32.01
CA VAL A 327 30.91 -13.83 -31.63
C VAL A 327 31.91 -14.32 -32.68
N LEU A 328 32.67 -13.42 -33.28
CA LEU A 328 33.64 -13.74 -34.34
C LEU A 328 34.99 -13.03 -34.12
N SER A 329 35.97 -13.35 -34.96
CA SER A 329 37.23 -12.60 -35.06
C SER A 329 37.50 -12.23 -36.51
N ILE A 330 38.29 -11.18 -36.75
CA ILE A 330 38.80 -10.82 -38.07
C ILE A 330 40.33 -11.01 -38.07
N SER A 331 40.86 -11.80 -38.99
CA SER A 331 42.32 -12.04 -39.12
C SER A 331 42.96 -11.09 -40.13
N HIS A 332 44.29 -11.03 -40.14
CA HIS A 332 45.11 -10.25 -41.10
C HIS A 332 44.85 -8.74 -41.16
N HIS A 333 44.01 -8.17 -40.28
CA HIS A 333 43.84 -6.73 -40.17
C HIS A 333 45.08 -6.09 -39.53
N PRO A 334 45.61 -4.95 -40.06
CA PRO A 334 46.85 -4.36 -39.57
C PRO A 334 46.75 -3.69 -38.19
N HIS A 335 45.54 -3.33 -37.75
CA HIS A 335 45.32 -2.67 -36.46
C HIS A 335 45.40 -3.65 -35.28
N PRO A 336 46.17 -3.36 -34.21
CA PRO A 336 46.47 -4.32 -33.13
C PRO A 336 45.28 -4.72 -32.24
N GLU A 337 44.20 -3.94 -32.25
CA GLU A 337 42.95 -4.29 -31.56
C GLU A 337 42.11 -5.31 -32.33
N ILE A 338 42.42 -5.57 -33.60
CA ILE A 338 41.65 -6.46 -34.48
C ILE A 338 42.55 -7.65 -34.82
N GLY A 339 42.09 -8.87 -34.56
CA GLY A 339 42.88 -10.08 -34.79
C GLY A 339 42.18 -11.34 -34.33
N GLU A 340 42.77 -12.51 -34.63
CA GLU A 340 42.20 -13.83 -34.35
C GLU A 340 41.84 -14.05 -32.86
N GLY A 341 42.66 -13.51 -31.95
CA GLY A 341 42.44 -13.59 -30.50
C GLY A 341 41.41 -12.59 -29.95
N ARG A 342 40.89 -11.67 -30.77
CA ARG A 342 40.02 -10.55 -30.35
C ARG A 342 38.58 -10.84 -30.78
N GLY A 343 37.76 -11.28 -29.82
CA GLY A 343 36.35 -11.56 -30.07
C GLY A 343 35.55 -10.28 -30.30
N LEU A 344 34.66 -10.33 -31.28
CA LEU A 344 33.75 -9.27 -31.70
C LEU A 344 32.32 -9.83 -31.63
N LEU A 345 31.47 -9.22 -30.81
CA LEU A 345 30.05 -9.52 -30.71
C LEU A 345 29.30 -8.69 -31.75
N VAL A 346 28.62 -9.35 -32.68
CA VAL A 346 27.79 -8.69 -33.69
C VAL A 346 26.49 -8.21 -33.05
N LEU A 347 26.25 -6.91 -33.14
CA LEU A 347 25.04 -6.27 -32.64
C LEU A 347 24.02 -6.08 -33.74
N GLU A 348 24.45 -5.72 -34.94
CA GLU A 348 23.56 -5.44 -36.07
C GLU A 348 24.16 -6.01 -37.35
N SER A 349 23.30 -6.47 -38.25
CA SER A 349 23.70 -6.93 -39.58
C SER A 349 22.63 -6.56 -40.61
N THR A 350 23.05 -6.06 -41.76
CA THR A 350 22.18 -5.86 -42.92
C THR A 350 22.74 -6.66 -44.10
N ILE A 351 21.91 -7.51 -44.71
CA ILE A 351 22.26 -8.28 -45.91
C ILE A 351 21.38 -7.81 -47.06
N GLU A 352 21.97 -7.30 -48.13
CA GLU A 352 21.24 -6.91 -49.34
C GLU A 352 21.76 -7.64 -50.56
N GLY A 353 20.88 -8.01 -51.47
CA GLY A 353 21.28 -8.68 -52.70
C GLY A 353 20.17 -8.80 -53.74
N SER A 354 20.54 -9.36 -54.88
CA SER A 354 19.64 -9.61 -56.01
C SER A 354 19.83 -11.00 -56.61
N ASP A 355 18.90 -11.38 -57.47
CA ASP A 355 18.91 -12.63 -58.25
C ASP A 355 20.09 -12.75 -59.24
N THR A 356 20.89 -11.70 -59.38
CA THR A 356 22.12 -11.67 -60.20
C THR A 356 23.32 -12.33 -59.54
N GLY A 357 23.23 -12.81 -58.30
CA GLY A 357 24.30 -13.54 -57.61
C GLY A 357 25.17 -12.71 -56.66
N ASN A 358 24.98 -11.38 -56.63
CA ASN A 358 25.74 -10.48 -55.78
C ASN A 358 24.89 -10.13 -54.55
N PHE A 359 25.46 -10.35 -53.37
CA PHE A 359 24.94 -9.84 -52.12
C PHE A 359 26.09 -9.26 -51.30
N GLU A 360 25.73 -8.37 -50.40
CA GLU A 360 26.64 -7.71 -49.50
C GLU A 360 26.06 -7.77 -48.09
N MET A 361 26.92 -8.06 -47.11
CA MET A 361 26.58 -7.89 -45.71
C MET A 361 27.36 -6.71 -45.13
N THR A 362 26.66 -5.83 -44.42
CA THR A 362 27.25 -4.86 -43.50
C THR A 362 26.97 -5.30 -42.08
N SER A 363 27.93 -5.12 -41.17
CA SER A 363 27.78 -5.50 -39.77
C SER A 363 28.34 -4.44 -38.84
N ARG A 364 27.70 -4.31 -37.68
CA ARG A 364 28.15 -3.52 -36.54
C ARG A 364 28.42 -4.47 -35.38
N ALA A 365 29.60 -4.37 -34.80
CA ALA A 365 30.05 -5.23 -33.71
C ALA A 365 30.75 -4.43 -32.60
N VAL A 366 30.70 -4.97 -31.40
CA VAL A 366 31.44 -4.46 -30.23
C VAL A 366 32.44 -5.51 -29.76
N PHE A 367 33.42 -5.11 -28.96
CA PHE A 367 34.41 -6.04 -28.44
C PHE A 367 33.78 -6.96 -27.38
N ALA A 368 33.98 -8.27 -27.52
CA ALA A 368 33.43 -9.28 -26.63
C ALA A 368 34.22 -9.44 -25.30
N ASP A 369 35.23 -8.59 -25.08
CA ASP A 369 36.03 -8.53 -23.86
C ASP A 369 35.36 -7.71 -22.73
N ALA A 370 34.27 -7.01 -23.05
CA ALA A 370 33.42 -6.30 -22.10
C ALA A 370 32.04 -6.97 -21.99
N PRO A 371 31.39 -6.93 -20.81
CA PRO A 371 30.00 -7.35 -20.67
C PRO A 371 29.07 -6.58 -21.60
N TYR A 372 28.12 -7.27 -22.22
CA TYR A 372 27.04 -6.63 -22.99
C TYR A 372 25.76 -6.58 -22.16
N ARG A 373 25.15 -5.40 -22.06
CA ARG A 373 23.78 -5.23 -21.57
C ARG A 373 22.98 -4.42 -22.59
N PRO A 374 21.70 -4.75 -22.83
CA PRO A 374 20.83 -3.86 -23.58
C PRO A 374 20.74 -2.50 -22.88
N LEU A 375 20.80 -1.42 -23.66
CA LEU A 375 20.55 -0.08 -23.14
C LEU A 375 19.06 0.05 -22.78
N ARG A 376 18.75 0.71 -21.66
CA ARG A 376 17.37 1.02 -21.24
C ARG A 376 16.78 2.13 -22.13
N ARG A 377 16.16 1.75 -23.24
CA ARG A 377 15.63 2.67 -24.26
C ARG A 377 14.11 2.71 -24.25
N THR A 378 13.46 1.61 -23.89
CA THR A 378 12.00 1.55 -23.88
C THR A 378 11.46 2.34 -22.69
N PRO A 379 10.66 3.41 -22.93
CA PRO A 379 10.15 4.24 -21.85
C PRO A 379 9.26 3.45 -20.91
N LYS A 380 9.48 3.58 -19.59
CA LYS A 380 8.54 3.08 -18.59
C LYS A 380 7.27 3.96 -18.60
N PRO A 381 6.06 3.39 -18.60
CA PRO A 381 4.83 4.17 -18.54
C PRO A 381 4.74 4.97 -17.23
N ILE A 382 4.14 6.16 -17.30
CA ILE A 382 3.97 7.08 -16.16
C ILE A 382 2.49 7.43 -16.02
N ILE A 383 1.93 7.19 -14.84
CA ILE A 383 0.61 7.66 -14.44
C ILE A 383 0.74 9.07 -13.86
N ARG A 384 0.34 10.06 -14.65
CA ARG A 384 0.48 11.49 -14.30
C ARG A 384 -0.49 11.99 -13.23
N GLY A 385 -1.50 11.21 -12.87
CA GLY A 385 -2.61 11.66 -12.02
C GLY A 385 -3.00 10.63 -10.97
N LEU A 386 -4.11 10.93 -10.30
CA LEU A 386 -4.75 10.02 -9.36
C LEU A 386 -5.80 9.16 -10.07
N GLN A 387 -5.98 7.94 -9.58
CA GLN A 387 -6.97 6.99 -10.08
C GLN A 387 -7.86 6.50 -8.94
N SER A 388 -9.14 6.29 -9.20
CA SER A 388 -10.01 5.59 -8.25
C SER A 388 -9.70 4.09 -8.25
N ALA A 389 -9.76 3.48 -7.07
CA ALA A 389 -9.72 2.04 -6.89
C ALA A 389 -10.68 1.62 -5.78
N THR A 390 -11.11 0.36 -5.79
CA THR A 390 -11.97 -0.21 -4.75
C THR A 390 -11.12 -1.01 -3.77
N VAL A 391 -11.29 -0.80 -2.48
CA VAL A 391 -10.61 -1.60 -1.44
C VAL A 391 -11.15 -3.03 -1.45
N VAL A 392 -10.27 -4.02 -1.41
CA VAL A 392 -10.62 -5.45 -1.50
C VAL A 392 -9.92 -6.26 -0.40
N GLY A 393 -10.43 -7.46 -0.16
CA GLY A 393 -9.90 -8.39 0.83
C GLY A 393 -10.61 -9.75 0.76
N PRO A 394 -10.33 -10.66 1.71
CA PRO A 394 -10.92 -11.99 1.75
C PRO A 394 -12.44 -11.94 1.89
N SER A 395 -13.10 -12.96 1.35
CA SER A 395 -14.55 -13.08 1.46
C SER A 395 -15.00 -13.19 2.92
N GLY A 396 -16.01 -12.42 3.30
CA GLY A 396 -16.58 -12.42 4.65
C GLY A 396 -15.93 -11.44 5.64
N GLU A 397 -14.89 -10.71 5.22
CA GLU A 397 -14.28 -9.64 6.02
C GLU A 397 -14.86 -8.26 5.65
N GLU A 398 -14.88 -7.33 6.61
CA GLU A 398 -15.15 -5.90 6.35
C GLU A 398 -13.87 -5.06 6.29
N ILE A 399 -12.80 -5.52 6.94
CA ILE A 399 -11.54 -4.81 7.10
C ILE A 399 -10.41 -5.80 6.87
N HIS A 400 -9.58 -5.53 5.87
CA HIS A 400 -8.39 -6.32 5.58
C HIS A 400 -7.17 -5.41 5.52
N THR A 401 -6.32 -5.50 6.54
CA THR A 401 -5.15 -4.64 6.70
C THR A 401 -4.00 -5.38 7.34
N ASP A 402 -2.78 -4.93 7.09
CA ASP A 402 -1.56 -5.51 7.66
C ASP A 402 -1.01 -4.68 8.83
N GLU A 403 0.15 -5.10 9.34
CA GLU A 403 0.84 -4.47 10.48
C GLU A 403 1.23 -3.00 10.24
N PHE A 404 1.19 -2.53 8.98
CA PHE A 404 1.52 -1.16 8.59
C PHE A 404 0.28 -0.31 8.24
N GLY A 405 -0.92 -0.85 8.44
CA GLY A 405 -2.17 -0.17 8.07
C GLY A 405 -2.38 -0.05 6.56
N ARG A 406 -1.75 -0.94 5.77
CA ARG A 406 -1.93 -1.00 4.31
C ARG A 406 -3.20 -1.77 3.97
N VAL A 407 -3.73 -1.56 2.77
CA VAL A 407 -4.88 -2.31 2.24
C VAL A 407 -4.59 -2.79 0.82
N ARG A 408 -5.39 -3.72 0.31
CA ARG A 408 -5.36 -4.11 -1.10
C ARG A 408 -6.48 -3.43 -1.87
N VAL A 409 -6.28 -3.24 -3.17
CA VAL A 409 -7.23 -2.55 -4.04
C VAL A 409 -7.43 -3.28 -5.37
N GLN A 410 -8.60 -3.11 -5.97
CA GLN A 410 -8.88 -3.46 -7.36
C GLN A 410 -8.97 -2.16 -8.16
N PHE A 411 -8.16 -2.04 -9.21
CA PHE A 411 -8.29 -0.95 -10.17
C PHE A 411 -9.40 -1.23 -11.18
N PRO A 412 -10.17 -0.20 -11.62
CA PRO A 412 -11.24 -0.40 -12.61
C PRO A 412 -10.76 -0.90 -13.99
N TRP A 413 -9.50 -0.65 -14.33
CA TRP A 413 -8.89 -1.09 -15.59
C TRP A 413 -8.30 -2.50 -15.50
N ASP A 414 -8.14 -3.06 -14.30
CA ASP A 414 -7.67 -4.42 -14.13
C ASP A 414 -8.84 -5.38 -14.35
N ARG A 415 -8.78 -6.09 -15.48
CA ARG A 415 -9.82 -7.03 -15.94
C ARG A 415 -9.58 -8.46 -15.47
N GLU A 416 -8.37 -8.76 -14.99
CA GLU A 416 -7.94 -10.10 -14.60
C GLU A 416 -8.10 -10.33 -13.09
N GLY A 417 -8.09 -9.25 -12.31
CA GLY A 417 -8.42 -9.27 -10.88
C GLY A 417 -9.85 -9.73 -10.58
N LYS A 418 -10.02 -10.34 -9.41
CA LYS A 418 -11.26 -11.01 -8.99
C LYS A 418 -12.03 -10.26 -7.90
N ASN A 419 -11.63 -9.02 -7.60
CA ASN A 419 -12.13 -8.25 -6.45
C ASN A 419 -11.92 -8.97 -5.11
N ASP A 420 -10.82 -9.69 -4.97
CA ASP A 420 -10.42 -10.41 -3.77
C ASP A 420 -9.06 -9.92 -3.25
N ASP A 421 -8.55 -10.55 -2.21
CA ASP A 421 -7.25 -10.23 -1.64
C ASP A 421 -6.07 -10.53 -2.58
N ASN A 422 -6.25 -11.13 -3.75
CA ASN A 422 -5.19 -11.35 -4.77
C ASN A 422 -5.09 -10.20 -5.78
N SER A 423 -5.97 -9.19 -5.71
CA SER A 423 -6.09 -8.17 -6.76
C SER A 423 -4.88 -7.22 -6.85
N SER A 424 -4.20 -6.97 -5.73
CA SER A 424 -3.01 -6.10 -5.71
C SER A 424 -2.03 -6.45 -4.59
N CYS A 425 -0.86 -5.82 -4.65
CA CYS A 425 0.04 -5.72 -3.51
C CYS A 425 -0.58 -4.92 -2.35
N TRP A 426 0.09 -4.94 -1.20
CA TRP A 426 -0.25 -4.09 -0.06
C TRP A 426 0.07 -2.61 -0.35
N VAL A 427 -0.97 -1.78 -0.41
CA VAL A 427 -0.89 -0.35 -0.73
C VAL A 427 -0.93 0.49 0.54
N ARG A 428 0.05 1.38 0.72
CA ARG A 428 0.09 2.32 1.87
C ARG A 428 -1.05 3.32 1.81
N VAL A 429 -1.58 3.67 2.98
CA VAL A 429 -2.69 4.61 3.14
C VAL A 429 -2.19 5.88 3.83
N SER A 430 -2.32 7.02 3.14
CA SER A 430 -2.09 8.34 3.73
C SER A 430 -3.04 8.55 4.91
N GLN A 431 -2.48 9.01 6.04
CA GLN A 431 -3.22 9.41 7.24
C GLN A 431 -3.22 10.94 7.34
N SER A 432 -4.22 11.53 8.00
CA SER A 432 -4.24 12.99 8.20
C SER A 432 -3.16 13.46 9.17
N TRP A 433 -2.71 12.59 10.08
CA TRP A 433 -1.54 12.81 10.94
C TRP A 433 -0.88 11.47 11.30
N GLY A 434 0.43 11.31 11.05
CA GLY A 434 1.17 10.11 11.42
C GLY A 434 2.51 10.44 12.10
N GLY A 435 2.68 10.00 13.35
CA GLY A 435 3.91 10.12 14.13
C GLY A 435 4.39 8.76 14.67
N MET A 436 5.45 8.77 15.48
CA MET A 436 6.03 7.56 16.08
C MET A 436 5.13 7.00 17.19
N GLY A 437 4.15 6.17 16.84
CA GLY A 437 3.21 5.55 17.79
C GLY A 437 2.01 6.43 18.17
N TRP A 438 1.77 7.52 17.46
CA TRP A 438 0.68 8.46 17.72
C TRP A 438 0.19 9.11 16.42
N GLY A 439 -1.03 9.64 16.42
CA GLY A 439 -1.65 10.28 15.25
C GLY A 439 -3.06 9.75 14.98
N THR A 440 -3.54 9.96 13.75
CA THR A 440 -4.82 9.43 13.28
C THR A 440 -4.63 8.09 12.59
N SER A 441 -5.53 7.14 12.84
CA SER A 441 -5.60 5.89 12.08
C SER A 441 -7.04 5.63 11.68
N VAL A 442 -7.33 5.80 10.39
CA VAL A 442 -8.61 5.40 9.81
C VAL A 442 -8.26 4.43 8.68
N ILE A 443 -8.66 3.17 8.79
CA ILE A 443 -8.34 2.15 7.78
C ILE A 443 -9.48 2.10 6.74
N PRO A 444 -9.18 2.11 5.43
CA PRO A 444 -10.19 1.87 4.40
C PRO A 444 -10.82 0.48 4.55
N ARG A 445 -12.14 0.39 4.43
CA ARG A 445 -12.88 -0.88 4.50
C ARG A 445 -13.10 -1.46 3.11
N ILE A 446 -13.27 -2.78 3.04
CA ILE A 446 -13.57 -3.49 1.80
C ILE A 446 -14.84 -2.89 1.16
N GLY A 447 -14.78 -2.64 -0.15
CA GLY A 447 -15.85 -2.02 -0.94
C GLY A 447 -15.85 -0.49 -0.93
N GLN A 448 -14.99 0.18 -0.15
CA GLN A 448 -14.84 1.64 -0.20
C GLN A 448 -14.02 2.07 -1.42
N GLU A 449 -14.36 3.22 -2.00
CA GLU A 449 -13.59 3.85 -3.05
C GLU A 449 -12.47 4.74 -2.46
N VAL A 450 -11.26 4.55 -2.98
CA VAL A 450 -10.06 5.29 -2.58
C VAL A 450 -9.41 5.94 -3.80
N LEU A 451 -8.72 7.05 -3.58
CA LEU A 451 -7.89 7.71 -4.59
C LEU A 451 -6.44 7.24 -4.42
N VAL A 452 -5.89 6.68 -5.49
CA VAL A 452 -4.54 6.13 -5.55
C VAL A 452 -3.66 7.03 -6.41
N ALA A 453 -2.56 7.49 -5.83
CA ALA A 453 -1.43 8.10 -6.52
C ALA A 453 -0.31 7.06 -6.70
N PHE A 454 0.72 7.42 -7.44
CA PHE A 454 1.83 6.53 -7.80
C PHE A 454 3.14 7.27 -7.53
N LEU A 455 4.06 6.68 -6.78
CA LEU A 455 5.35 7.32 -6.46
C LEU A 455 6.15 7.53 -7.75
N GLU A 456 6.62 8.76 -8.02
CA GLU A 456 7.21 9.17 -9.31
C GLU A 456 6.30 8.90 -10.54
N GLY A 457 5.01 8.69 -10.33
CA GLY A 457 4.06 8.26 -11.36
C GLY A 457 4.23 6.79 -11.80
N ASP A 458 5.05 6.00 -11.09
CA ASP A 458 5.35 4.61 -11.43
C ASP A 458 4.17 3.67 -11.13
N PRO A 459 3.58 3.00 -12.15
CA PRO A 459 2.48 2.06 -11.96
C PRO A 459 2.76 0.94 -10.94
N ASP A 460 4.04 0.59 -10.72
CA ASP A 460 4.45 -0.47 -9.79
C ASP A 460 4.36 -0.02 -8.32
N HIS A 461 4.20 1.28 -8.05
CA HIS A 461 4.33 1.85 -6.70
C HIS A 461 3.10 2.69 -6.28
N PRO A 462 1.93 2.06 -6.12
CA PRO A 462 0.71 2.75 -5.69
C PRO A 462 0.76 3.21 -4.22
N ILE A 463 0.09 4.32 -3.94
CA ILE A 463 -0.17 4.84 -2.59
C ILE A 463 -1.55 5.50 -2.53
N ILE A 464 -2.35 5.14 -1.53
CA ILE A 464 -3.68 5.75 -1.32
C ILE A 464 -3.49 7.12 -0.66
N VAL A 465 -4.03 8.17 -1.29
CA VAL A 465 -3.90 9.56 -0.86
C VAL A 465 -5.23 10.21 -0.48
N GLY A 466 -6.35 9.55 -0.74
CA GLY A 466 -7.67 10.10 -0.44
C GLY A 466 -8.79 9.07 -0.48
N ARG A 467 -9.99 9.54 -0.12
CA ARG A 467 -11.23 8.78 -0.12
C ARG A 467 -12.33 9.64 -0.70
N VAL A 468 -13.28 9.01 -1.36
CA VAL A 468 -14.43 9.69 -1.95
C VAL A 468 -15.71 8.91 -1.67
N TYR A 469 -16.80 9.63 -1.51
CA TYR A 469 -18.15 9.05 -1.51
C TYR A 469 -18.62 8.87 -2.95
N ASN A 470 -19.47 7.88 -3.18
CA ASN A 470 -20.09 7.59 -4.48
C ASN A 470 -21.55 7.17 -4.31
N ALA A 471 -22.19 6.71 -5.39
CA ALA A 471 -23.62 6.38 -5.36
C ALA A 471 -23.97 5.22 -4.40
N ALA A 472 -23.03 4.28 -4.20
CA ALA A 472 -23.19 3.17 -3.27
C ALA A 472 -22.71 3.54 -1.86
N GLN A 473 -21.55 4.18 -1.75
CA GLN A 473 -20.95 4.67 -0.51
C GLN A 473 -21.35 6.14 -0.31
N GLN A 474 -22.57 6.36 0.18
CA GLN A 474 -23.14 7.70 0.30
C GLN A 474 -22.56 8.49 1.49
N VAL A 475 -22.66 9.81 1.39
CA VAL A 475 -22.34 10.73 2.49
C VAL A 475 -23.16 10.40 3.76
N PRO A 476 -22.66 10.67 4.98
CA PRO A 476 -23.32 10.28 6.23
C PRO A 476 -24.67 10.97 6.51
N TYR A 477 -24.87 12.15 5.90
CA TYR A 477 -26.07 12.96 6.03
C TYR A 477 -26.61 13.32 4.65
N LYS A 478 -27.92 13.57 4.56
CA LYS A 478 -28.58 13.78 3.28
C LYS A 478 -28.20 15.15 2.71
N LEU A 479 -27.47 15.17 1.60
CA LEU A 479 -27.11 16.40 0.90
C LEU A 479 -28.03 16.66 -0.31
N PRO A 480 -28.34 17.94 -0.61
CA PRO A 480 -27.85 19.17 0.02
C PRO A 480 -28.67 19.66 1.24
N GLN A 481 -29.56 18.84 1.82
CA GLN A 481 -30.39 19.28 2.96
C GLN A 481 -29.55 19.64 4.18
N ASP A 482 -28.65 18.76 4.61
CA ASP A 482 -27.83 18.91 5.82
C ASP A 482 -26.45 19.54 5.52
N LYS A 483 -26.39 20.51 4.60
CA LYS A 483 -25.13 21.09 4.08
C LYS A 483 -24.27 21.85 5.10
N THR A 484 -24.82 22.15 6.28
CA THR A 484 -24.13 22.83 7.40
C THR A 484 -23.60 21.85 8.44
N ARG A 485 -23.73 20.54 8.22
CA ARG A 485 -23.18 19.51 9.11
C ARG A 485 -21.80 19.06 8.70
N SER A 486 -20.92 18.96 9.68
CA SER A 486 -19.62 18.31 9.59
C SER A 486 -19.57 17.16 10.59
N THR A 487 -19.08 15.99 10.20
CA THR A 487 -19.11 14.82 11.08
C THR A 487 -17.92 13.89 10.94
N TRP A 488 -17.60 13.22 12.04
CA TRP A 488 -16.74 12.05 12.13
C TRP A 488 -17.61 10.90 12.64
N LYS A 489 -18.15 10.11 11.71
CA LYS A 489 -19.09 9.03 11.99
C LYS A 489 -18.45 7.69 11.66
N SER A 490 -18.39 6.79 12.64
CA SER A 490 -17.90 5.43 12.46
C SER A 490 -19.03 4.48 12.06
N ASP A 491 -18.69 3.21 11.84
CA ASP A 491 -19.66 2.12 11.77
C ASP A 491 -19.12 0.92 12.57
N SER A 492 -19.96 0.22 13.31
CA SER A 492 -19.53 -0.89 14.16
C SER A 492 -19.21 -2.10 13.29
N SER A 493 -18.06 -2.72 13.52
CA SER A 493 -17.58 -3.88 12.75
C SER A 493 -17.52 -5.12 13.65
N MET A 494 -17.88 -6.33 13.20
CA MET A 494 -18.50 -6.68 11.90
C MET A 494 -20.03 -6.81 12.02
N GLY A 495 -20.76 -6.51 10.93
CA GLY A 495 -22.17 -6.83 10.75
C GLY A 495 -23.15 -6.06 11.63
N SER A 496 -22.84 -4.80 11.97
CA SER A 496 -23.65 -3.98 12.87
C SER A 496 -24.17 -2.72 12.19
N ASN A 497 -25.25 -2.16 12.74
CA ASN A 497 -25.80 -0.85 12.34
C ASN A 497 -25.53 0.23 13.42
N GLY A 498 -24.63 -0.04 14.37
CA GLY A 498 -24.30 0.87 15.46
C GLY A 498 -23.14 1.81 15.08
N PHE A 499 -23.08 3.02 15.64
CA PHE A 499 -22.02 3.97 15.31
C PHE A 499 -21.62 4.85 16.49
N ASN A 500 -20.35 5.28 16.46
CA ASN A 500 -19.87 6.40 17.26
C ASN A 500 -19.81 7.64 16.37
N GLU A 501 -20.04 8.81 16.96
CA GLU A 501 -20.07 10.05 16.19
C GLU A 501 -19.65 11.27 17.00
N ILE A 502 -18.91 12.16 16.35
CA ILE A 502 -18.80 13.57 16.73
C ILE A 502 -19.29 14.40 15.54
N MET A 503 -20.36 15.18 15.74
CA MET A 503 -20.99 15.98 14.71
C MET A 503 -21.12 17.43 15.15
N PHE A 504 -20.87 18.34 14.22
CA PHE A 504 -21.04 19.79 14.36
C PHE A 504 -22.11 20.25 13.37
N GLU A 505 -23.14 20.92 13.88
CA GLU A 505 -24.16 21.65 13.10
C GLU A 505 -23.86 23.14 13.20
N ASP A 506 -23.61 23.78 12.06
CA ASP A 506 -23.31 25.21 11.96
C ASP A 506 -24.50 26.03 11.44
N LEU A 507 -25.71 25.47 11.43
CA LEU A 507 -26.92 26.21 11.10
C LEU A 507 -27.19 27.29 12.15
N LYS A 508 -27.10 28.56 11.73
CA LYS A 508 -27.27 29.72 12.61
C LYS A 508 -28.55 29.66 13.46
N GLY A 509 -28.40 29.79 14.77
CA GLY A 509 -29.48 29.74 15.76
C GLY A 509 -29.96 28.32 16.10
N GLN A 510 -29.32 27.30 15.53
CA GLN A 510 -29.57 25.87 15.76
C GLN A 510 -28.23 25.12 15.87
N GLU A 511 -27.16 25.81 16.26
CA GLU A 511 -25.83 25.23 16.36
C GLU A 511 -25.82 24.08 17.39
N LEU A 512 -25.15 22.98 17.06
CA LEU A 512 -25.11 21.79 17.90
C LEU A 512 -23.77 21.08 17.79
N VAL A 513 -23.22 20.70 18.94
CA VAL A 513 -22.18 19.66 19.03
C VAL A 513 -22.85 18.39 19.55
N TRP A 514 -22.90 17.35 18.72
CA TRP A 514 -23.43 16.05 19.08
C TRP A 514 -22.30 15.05 19.28
N GLN A 515 -22.33 14.33 20.39
CA GLN A 515 -21.40 13.24 20.67
C GLN A 515 -22.19 11.98 21.02
N GLN A 516 -21.99 10.92 20.25
CA GLN A 516 -22.58 9.61 20.49
C GLN A 516 -21.49 8.56 20.70
N ALA A 517 -21.64 7.77 21.75
CA ALA A 517 -20.90 6.52 21.96
C ALA A 517 -21.89 5.36 21.86
N GLN A 518 -21.60 4.37 21.01
CA GLN A 518 -22.49 3.24 20.78
C GLN A 518 -22.61 2.31 22.00
N LYS A 519 -21.56 2.24 22.83
CA LYS A 519 -21.49 1.36 24.00
C LYS A 519 -20.97 2.09 25.24
N ASN A 520 -19.65 2.10 25.45
CA ASN A 520 -19.03 2.76 26.60
C ASN A 520 -18.45 4.12 26.18
N ARG A 521 -18.41 5.07 27.12
CA ARG A 521 -17.70 6.35 26.97
C ARG A 521 -16.85 6.60 28.21
N ASP A 522 -15.54 6.36 28.08
CA ASP A 522 -14.57 6.65 29.12
C ASP A 522 -13.93 8.02 28.87
N ARG A 523 -13.75 8.79 29.94
CA ARG A 523 -13.14 10.13 29.92
C ARG A 523 -12.11 10.20 31.04
N LEU A 524 -10.85 10.42 30.66
CA LEU A 524 -9.74 10.63 31.58
C LEU A 524 -9.19 12.04 31.39
N VAL A 525 -9.16 12.82 32.47
CA VAL A 525 -8.53 14.14 32.51
C VAL A 525 -7.45 14.09 33.59
N ILE A 526 -6.19 14.25 33.20
CA ILE A 526 -5.04 14.06 34.08
C ILE A 526 -4.87 15.22 35.07
N ASN A 527 -5.33 16.42 34.71
CA ASN A 527 -5.21 17.61 35.54
C ASN A 527 -6.60 18.19 35.85
N ASP A 528 -6.97 19.29 35.21
CA ASP A 528 -8.20 20.03 35.53
C ASP A 528 -9.26 19.90 34.44
N GLU A 529 -10.53 19.74 34.84
CA GLU A 529 -11.70 19.84 33.96
C GLU A 529 -12.55 21.05 34.35
N PHE A 530 -12.83 21.91 33.36
CA PHE A 530 -13.76 23.03 33.50
C PHE A 530 -14.98 22.84 32.58
N SER A 531 -16.17 23.13 33.09
CA SER A 531 -17.41 23.11 32.31
C SER A 531 -18.26 24.32 32.65
N THR A 532 -18.64 25.10 31.64
CA THR A 532 -19.52 26.27 31.77
C THR A 532 -20.73 26.09 30.88
N ILE A 533 -21.92 26.12 31.50
CA ILE A 533 -23.21 26.05 30.81
C ILE A 533 -23.91 27.38 31.07
N VAL A 534 -24.14 28.14 30.00
CA VAL A 534 -24.71 29.50 30.08
C VAL A 534 -26.23 29.49 30.28
N HIS A 535 -26.88 28.44 29.81
CA HIS A 535 -28.32 28.23 29.96
C HIS A 535 -28.57 26.97 30.81
N ASP A 536 -29.16 25.92 30.23
CA ASP A 536 -29.59 24.74 31.00
C ASP A 536 -28.67 23.54 30.80
N ARG A 537 -28.51 22.75 31.87
CA ARG A 537 -27.89 21.42 31.84
C ARG A 537 -28.88 20.38 32.32
N GLN A 538 -29.22 19.43 31.46
CA GLN A 538 -30.00 18.24 31.82
C GLN A 538 -29.11 17.01 31.84
N LYS A 539 -29.18 16.22 32.93
CA LYS A 539 -28.49 14.93 33.07
C LYS A 539 -29.51 13.85 33.42
N LEU A 540 -29.49 12.75 32.69
CA LEU A 540 -30.28 11.55 32.98
C LEU A 540 -29.35 10.34 33.04
N VAL A 541 -29.35 9.65 34.18
CA VAL A 541 -28.75 8.33 34.35
C VAL A 541 -29.89 7.36 34.62
N LYS A 542 -30.06 6.37 33.74
CA LYS A 542 -31.19 5.42 33.83
C LYS A 542 -30.99 4.32 34.85
N ASN A 543 -29.73 3.99 35.14
CA ASN A 543 -29.35 3.00 36.13
C ASN A 543 -28.59 3.70 37.26
N ASP A 544 -27.35 3.29 37.54
CA ASP A 544 -26.59 3.77 38.69
C ASP A 544 -25.66 4.93 38.34
N GLU A 545 -25.61 5.93 39.23
CA GLU A 545 -24.60 6.99 39.23
C GLU A 545 -23.73 6.87 40.47
N LYS A 546 -22.41 6.83 40.27
CA LYS A 546 -21.41 6.86 41.34
C LYS A 546 -20.50 8.05 41.14
N GLU A 547 -20.35 8.87 42.18
CA GLU A 547 -19.47 10.03 42.19
C GLU A 547 -18.57 9.96 43.42
N THR A 548 -17.26 10.09 43.22
CA THR A 548 -16.27 10.13 44.30
C THR A 548 -15.47 11.42 44.18
N THR A 549 -15.37 12.17 45.27
CA THR A 549 -14.48 13.31 45.40
C THR A 549 -13.54 13.04 46.57
N SER A 550 -12.26 12.86 46.30
CA SER A 550 -11.29 12.46 47.35
C SER A 550 -10.95 13.59 48.32
N ASN A 551 -11.17 14.84 47.91
CA ASN A 551 -10.92 16.03 48.72
C ASN A 551 -12.22 16.85 48.87
N ASN A 552 -12.21 18.12 48.49
CA ASN A 552 -13.34 19.02 48.73
C ASN A 552 -14.37 18.97 47.59
N ARG A 553 -15.66 18.85 47.95
CA ARG A 553 -16.80 19.09 47.07
C ARG A 553 -17.56 20.34 47.53
N GLN A 554 -17.67 21.34 46.67
CA GLN A 554 -18.44 22.56 46.92
C GLN A 554 -19.61 22.65 45.93
N SER A 555 -20.78 23.07 46.41
CA SER A 555 -21.99 23.23 45.58
C SER A 555 -22.72 24.50 45.97
N TRP A 556 -22.91 25.38 44.98
CA TRP A 556 -23.63 26.65 45.12
C TRP A 556 -24.84 26.64 44.20
N VAL A 557 -26.02 26.84 44.76
CA VAL A 557 -27.28 26.92 44.00
C VAL A 557 -27.88 28.29 44.23
N GLY A 558 -28.02 29.09 43.17
CA GLY A 558 -28.43 30.49 43.28
C GLY A 558 -29.92 30.72 43.57
N LYS A 559 -30.75 29.69 43.38
CA LYS A 559 -32.20 29.69 43.65
C LYS A 559 -32.56 28.40 44.39
N ASP A 560 -33.41 27.57 43.79
CA ASP A 560 -34.01 26.41 44.45
C ASP A 560 -33.20 25.13 44.22
N LYS A 561 -33.20 24.26 45.22
CA LYS A 561 -32.63 22.91 45.16
C LYS A 561 -33.66 21.90 45.67
N ASP A 562 -34.26 21.17 44.73
CA ASP A 562 -35.16 20.06 45.04
C ASP A 562 -34.40 18.73 45.05
N ILE A 563 -34.60 17.92 46.10
CA ILE A 563 -34.04 16.57 46.22
C ILE A 563 -35.16 15.62 46.57
N VAL A 564 -35.42 14.64 45.70
CA VAL A 564 -36.45 13.61 45.92
C VAL A 564 -35.78 12.24 45.91
N THR A 565 -35.78 11.58 47.07
CA THR A 565 -35.32 10.19 47.21
C THR A 565 -36.53 9.28 47.39
N LYS A 566 -36.69 8.28 46.51
CA LYS A 566 -37.87 7.38 46.53
C LYS A 566 -37.77 6.25 47.54
N LYS A 567 -36.55 5.83 47.87
CA LYS A 567 -36.25 4.80 48.86
C LYS A 567 -35.45 5.46 49.99
N ASP A 568 -34.24 4.99 50.22
CA ASP A 568 -33.46 5.34 51.38
C ASP A 568 -32.43 6.43 51.08
N LYS A 569 -32.27 7.36 52.01
CA LYS A 569 -31.17 8.34 52.03
C LYS A 569 -30.30 8.05 53.25
N HIS A 570 -29.08 7.59 53.02
CA HIS A 570 -28.05 7.48 54.07
C HIS A 570 -27.08 8.65 53.97
N GLU A 571 -26.85 9.33 55.10
CA GLU A 571 -25.91 10.45 55.20
C GLU A 571 -25.08 10.29 56.47
N THR A 572 -23.76 10.16 56.30
CA THR A 572 -22.80 10.03 57.40
C THR A 572 -21.84 11.20 57.33
N VAL A 573 -21.67 11.89 58.46
CA VAL A 573 -20.66 12.96 58.61
C VAL A 573 -19.78 12.62 59.79
N GLU A 574 -18.48 12.44 59.54
CA GLU A 574 -17.53 11.97 60.55
C GLU A 574 -17.15 13.04 61.58
N ARG A 575 -17.27 14.31 61.19
CA ARG A 575 -16.97 15.47 62.04
C ARG A 575 -18.21 16.30 62.27
N ASP A 576 -18.23 17.51 61.73
CA ASP A 576 -19.22 18.53 62.07
C ASP A 576 -20.21 18.76 60.93
N VAL A 577 -21.49 18.91 61.29
CA VAL A 577 -22.54 19.43 60.41
C VAL A 577 -22.99 20.77 60.93
N HIS A 578 -22.83 21.81 60.12
CA HIS A 578 -23.37 23.14 60.39
C HIS A 578 -24.54 23.40 59.43
N LEU A 579 -25.73 23.62 59.99
CA LEU A 579 -26.92 23.98 59.23
C LEU A 579 -27.46 25.33 59.74
N GLU A 580 -27.43 26.34 58.88
CA GLU A 580 -28.07 27.63 59.12
C GLU A 580 -29.27 27.78 58.17
N VAL A 581 -30.45 28.04 58.74
CA VAL A 581 -31.67 28.32 57.97
C VAL A 581 -32.17 29.69 58.40
N LYS A 582 -32.06 30.69 57.51
CA LYS A 582 -32.51 32.06 57.78
C LYS A 582 -34.03 32.22 57.75
N GLY A 583 -34.69 31.37 56.96
CA GLY A 583 -36.14 31.28 56.89
C GLY A 583 -36.67 30.19 57.82
N ASN A 584 -37.71 29.50 57.36
CA ASN A 584 -38.33 28.42 58.12
C ASN A 584 -37.66 27.07 57.81
N ARG A 585 -37.44 26.25 58.84
CA ARG A 585 -37.22 24.81 58.69
C ARG A 585 -38.51 24.09 59.11
N ALA A 586 -39.16 23.45 58.14
CA ALA A 586 -40.31 22.57 58.38
C ALA A 586 -39.91 21.13 58.10
N GLU A 587 -40.18 20.23 59.04
CA GLU A 587 -39.86 18.80 58.93
C GLU A 587 -41.10 17.99 59.29
N ARG A 588 -41.45 17.02 58.45
CA ARG A 588 -42.55 16.10 58.69
C ARG A 588 -42.03 14.68 58.59
N ILE A 589 -42.30 13.89 59.62
CA ILE A 589 -41.95 12.48 59.70
C ILE A 589 -43.26 11.72 59.88
N ASP A 590 -43.66 10.95 58.87
CA ASP A 590 -44.86 10.11 58.94
C ASP A 590 -44.61 8.81 59.73
N GLY A 591 -43.35 8.39 59.82
CA GLY A 591 -42.89 7.26 60.63
C GLY A 591 -42.31 7.70 61.99
N GLU A 592 -41.22 7.07 62.41
CA GLU A 592 -40.55 7.36 63.67
C GLU A 592 -39.38 8.34 63.51
N GLN A 593 -39.26 9.31 64.43
CA GLN A 593 -38.07 10.14 64.57
C GLN A 593 -37.28 9.69 65.82
N SER A 594 -36.11 9.08 65.61
CA SER A 594 -35.18 8.70 66.68
C SER A 594 -33.98 9.65 66.71
N LEU A 595 -33.68 10.22 67.90
CA LEU A 595 -32.55 11.12 68.11
C LEU A 595 -31.69 10.63 69.28
N VAL A 596 -30.42 10.32 69.01
CA VAL A 596 -29.43 9.96 70.04
C VAL A 596 -28.30 10.99 70.06
N VAL A 597 -28.20 11.72 71.17
CA VAL A 597 -27.10 12.67 71.42
C VAL A 597 -26.21 12.13 72.53
N LYS A 598 -24.99 11.70 72.19
CA LYS A 598 -24.06 11.05 73.14
C LYS A 598 -23.46 12.00 74.19
N LYS A 599 -23.37 13.29 73.87
CA LYS A 599 -22.81 14.32 74.76
C LYS A 599 -23.92 15.27 75.20
N THR A 600 -23.97 16.46 74.61
CA THR A 600 -24.86 17.53 75.05
C THR A 600 -25.83 17.90 73.94
N ARG A 601 -27.12 17.95 74.26
CA ARG A 601 -28.15 18.61 73.44
C ARG A 601 -28.45 19.96 74.06
N GLN A 602 -28.33 21.03 73.29
CA GLN A 602 -28.74 22.38 73.68
C GLN A 602 -29.81 22.85 72.71
N GLU A 603 -30.89 23.41 73.23
CA GLU A 603 -31.98 23.96 72.44
C GLU A 603 -32.43 25.26 73.08
N GLN A 604 -32.42 26.34 72.31
CA GLN A 604 -32.85 27.66 72.74
C GLN A 604 -33.90 28.18 71.77
N VAL A 605 -35.07 28.51 72.31
CA VAL A 605 -36.18 29.09 71.54
C VAL A 605 -36.53 30.43 72.19
N GLN A 606 -36.33 31.53 71.46
CA GLN A 606 -36.66 32.88 71.96
C GLN A 606 -38.18 33.14 71.95
N GLY A 607 -38.88 32.57 70.98
CA GLY A 607 -40.33 32.60 70.89
C GLY A 607 -40.98 31.47 71.70
N SER A 608 -42.04 30.88 71.15
CA SER A 608 -42.73 29.75 71.76
C SER A 608 -42.11 28.40 71.35
N ALA A 609 -41.79 27.56 72.33
CA ALA A 609 -41.61 26.12 72.12
C ALA A 609 -42.92 25.40 72.48
N ALA A 610 -43.47 24.62 71.54
CA ALA A 610 -44.70 23.85 71.76
C ALA A 610 -44.44 22.37 71.47
N LEU A 611 -44.80 21.51 72.44
CA LEU A 611 -44.74 20.05 72.30
C LEU A 611 -46.14 19.49 72.55
N ALA A 612 -46.73 18.89 71.51
CA ALA A 612 -47.99 18.17 71.60
C ALA A 612 -47.74 16.70 71.27
N VAL A 613 -48.09 15.81 72.19
CA VAL A 613 -47.91 14.36 72.03
C VAL A 613 -49.26 13.68 72.24
N GLY A 614 -49.67 12.83 71.30
CA GLY A 614 -50.94 12.10 71.38
C GLY A 614 -50.91 10.89 72.33
N GLY A 615 -49.71 10.35 72.57
CA GLY A 615 -49.45 9.29 73.56
C GLY A 615 -48.70 9.82 74.79
N ASP A 616 -47.75 9.04 75.30
CA ASP A 616 -47.01 9.37 76.52
C ASP A 616 -45.80 10.28 76.27
N ILE A 617 -45.55 11.19 77.20
CA ILE A 617 -44.27 11.92 77.31
C ILE A 617 -43.47 11.31 78.46
N HIS A 618 -42.24 10.87 78.19
CA HIS A 618 -41.33 10.34 79.21
C HIS A 618 -40.05 11.18 79.30
N HIS A 619 -39.92 11.97 80.37
CA HIS A 619 -38.69 12.68 80.71
C HIS A 619 -37.95 11.92 81.82
N LEU A 620 -36.78 11.36 81.50
CA LEU A 620 -35.90 10.70 82.46
C LEU A 620 -34.60 11.49 82.59
N ALA A 621 -34.29 11.96 83.80
CA ALA A 621 -33.01 12.56 84.14
C ALA A 621 -32.30 11.69 85.18
N GLY A 622 -31.05 11.26 84.89
CA GLY A 622 -30.30 10.37 85.79
C GLY A 622 -29.72 11.04 87.04
N LYS A 623 -29.87 12.36 87.19
CA LYS A 623 -29.43 13.13 88.36
C LYS A 623 -30.53 14.07 88.83
N GLU A 624 -30.71 15.17 88.12
CA GLU A 624 -31.65 16.23 88.46
C GLU A 624 -32.50 16.57 87.24
N TRP A 625 -33.79 16.79 87.49
CA TRP A 625 -34.70 17.40 86.53
C TRP A 625 -35.17 18.72 87.11
N VAL A 626 -34.85 19.81 86.41
CA VAL A 626 -35.16 21.18 86.85
C VAL A 626 -35.90 21.87 85.71
N GLY A 627 -37.10 22.36 86.00
CA GLY A 627 -37.86 23.25 85.14
C GLY A 627 -38.08 24.57 85.85
N GLU A 628 -37.71 25.67 85.21
CA GLU A 628 -37.85 27.02 85.76
C GLU A 628 -38.80 27.83 84.89
N SER A 629 -39.76 28.50 85.52
CA SER A 629 -40.61 29.49 84.87
C SER A 629 -41.19 30.45 85.91
N SER A 630 -41.72 31.60 85.48
CA SER A 630 -42.44 32.52 86.36
C SER A 630 -43.83 32.02 86.78
N ASP A 631 -44.38 31.06 86.03
CA ASP A 631 -45.69 30.43 86.28
C ASP A 631 -45.72 29.02 85.66
N SER A 632 -45.52 28.02 86.50
CA SER A 632 -45.49 26.61 86.11
C SER A 632 -46.75 25.92 86.59
N THR A 633 -47.47 25.22 85.70
CA THR A 633 -48.64 24.42 86.09
C THR A 633 -48.51 22.98 85.58
N ILE A 634 -48.70 22.01 86.49
CA ILE A 634 -48.94 20.61 86.16
C ILE A 634 -50.42 20.34 86.46
N ARG A 635 -51.20 20.03 85.44
CA ARG A 635 -52.67 19.85 85.56
C ARG A 635 -53.10 18.53 84.96
N GLY A 636 -54.04 17.86 85.62
CA GLY A 636 -54.73 16.67 85.13
C GLY A 636 -56.24 16.69 85.44
N PRO A 637 -56.98 15.63 85.10
CA PRO A 637 -58.44 15.58 85.30
C PRO A 637 -58.89 15.73 86.76
N GLY A 638 -58.06 15.30 87.72
CA GLY A 638 -58.36 15.33 89.15
C GLY A 638 -57.92 16.59 89.90
N GLY A 639 -57.24 17.55 89.26
CA GLY A 639 -56.68 18.74 89.92
C GLY A 639 -55.44 19.32 89.23
N PHE A 640 -54.75 20.24 89.91
CA PHE A 640 -53.49 20.83 89.45
C PHE A 640 -52.56 21.22 90.59
N ILE A 641 -51.28 21.37 90.24
CA ILE A 641 -50.24 22.03 91.01
C ILE A 641 -49.77 23.22 90.18
N ARG A 642 -49.84 24.43 90.73
CA ARG A 642 -49.33 25.65 90.09
C ARG A 642 -48.33 26.35 91.01
N LEU A 643 -47.21 26.77 90.44
CA LEU A 643 -46.16 27.54 91.10
C LEU A 643 -46.07 28.88 90.39
N ASP A 644 -46.39 29.97 91.07
CA ASP A 644 -46.28 31.33 90.55
C ASP A 644 -45.70 32.29 91.59
N GLY A 645 -45.68 33.60 91.28
CA GLY A 645 -45.14 34.63 92.19
C GLY A 645 -45.86 34.75 93.55
N GLY A 646 -47.03 34.11 93.71
CA GLY A 646 -47.78 34.07 94.97
C GLY A 646 -47.54 32.83 95.83
N GLY A 647 -46.84 31.80 95.33
CA GLY A 647 -46.48 30.58 96.05
C GLY A 647 -46.91 29.29 95.35
N ILE A 648 -47.05 28.20 96.11
CA ILE A 648 -47.45 26.87 95.61
C ILE A 648 -48.94 26.66 95.89
N THR A 649 -49.74 26.53 94.83
CA THR A 649 -51.15 26.17 94.91
C THR A 649 -51.34 24.70 94.54
N ILE A 650 -51.88 23.90 95.47
CA ILE A 650 -52.28 22.51 95.24
C ILE A 650 -53.79 22.42 95.38
N ARG A 651 -54.50 22.10 94.30
CA ARG A 651 -55.97 21.98 94.29
C ARG A 651 -56.39 20.71 93.57
N GLY A 652 -57.06 19.81 94.28
CA GLY A 652 -57.63 18.58 93.72
C GLY A 652 -58.89 18.15 94.46
N THR A 653 -59.62 17.19 93.89
CA THR A 653 -60.85 16.63 94.50
C THR A 653 -60.56 15.99 95.87
N MET A 654 -59.38 15.38 96.02
CA MET A 654 -58.84 14.84 97.26
C MET A 654 -57.30 14.84 97.16
N VAL A 655 -56.60 15.29 98.21
CA VAL A 655 -55.14 15.43 98.23
C VAL A 655 -54.56 14.51 99.29
N TRP A 656 -53.78 13.51 98.87
CA TRP A 656 -53.11 12.56 99.76
C TRP A 656 -51.66 12.99 100.00
N ILE A 657 -51.27 13.16 101.26
CA ILE A 657 -49.90 13.51 101.66
C ILE A 657 -49.40 12.38 102.55
N ASN A 658 -48.36 11.67 102.12
CA ASN A 658 -47.65 10.60 102.86
C ASN A 658 -48.43 9.32 103.25
N GLU A 659 -49.67 9.10 102.78
CA GLU A 659 -50.50 7.99 103.31
C GLU A 659 -51.00 6.95 102.28
N ARG A 660 -50.85 7.14 100.95
CA ARG A 660 -51.15 6.15 99.86
C ARG A 660 -50.83 6.67 98.44
N GLY A 661 -50.52 5.77 97.50
CA GLY A 661 -50.40 6.03 96.05
C GLY A 661 -49.27 5.24 95.37
N GLU A 662 -49.51 4.72 94.17
CA GLU A 662 -48.46 4.17 93.30
C GLU A 662 -48.15 5.19 92.19
N PRO A 663 -46.88 5.36 91.79
CA PRO A 663 -46.53 6.25 90.69
C PRO A 663 -47.17 5.77 89.39
N GLY A 664 -47.57 6.72 88.54
CA GLY A 664 -47.97 6.39 87.17
C GLY A 664 -46.84 5.66 86.44
N SER A 665 -47.16 4.59 85.73
CA SER A 665 -46.20 3.86 84.91
C SER A 665 -46.16 4.43 83.50
N GLY A 666 -44.97 4.51 82.93
CA GLY A 666 -44.73 4.86 81.53
C GLY A 666 -43.73 3.91 80.92
N VAL A 667 -43.81 3.69 79.61
CA VAL A 667 -42.84 2.86 78.89
C VAL A 667 -41.56 3.68 78.69
N GLY A 668 -40.44 3.25 79.25
CA GLY A 668 -39.16 3.93 79.09
C GLY A 668 -38.69 3.99 77.63
N SER A 669 -37.85 4.97 77.29
CA SER A 669 -37.36 5.17 75.92
C SER A 669 -36.11 4.33 75.62
N LYS A 670 -36.09 3.68 74.45
CA LYS A 670 -34.90 3.04 73.84
C LYS A 670 -34.79 3.50 72.38
N PRO A 671 -34.12 4.64 72.10
CA PRO A 671 -34.03 5.17 70.74
C PRO A 671 -33.30 4.19 69.80
N GLN A 672 -33.81 4.01 68.58
CA GLN A 672 -33.14 3.23 67.55
C GLN A 672 -31.96 4.02 66.94
N LEU A 673 -30.82 3.37 66.71
CA LEU A 673 -29.69 4.00 66.03
C LEU A 673 -29.93 4.02 64.51
N PRO A 674 -29.46 5.06 63.79
CA PRO A 674 -29.51 5.08 62.33
C PRO A 674 -28.79 3.86 61.74
N GLU A 675 -29.37 3.29 60.69
CA GLU A 675 -28.72 2.26 59.89
C GLU A 675 -27.59 2.89 59.07
N GLY A 676 -26.37 2.38 59.24
CA GLY A 676 -25.22 2.86 58.48
C GLY A 676 -25.33 2.52 57.00
N PRO A 677 -24.65 3.26 56.12
CA PRO A 677 -24.56 2.87 54.71
C PRO A 677 -23.97 1.46 54.61
N GLU A 678 -24.39 0.68 53.61
CA GLU A 678 -23.76 -0.61 53.33
C GLU A 678 -22.23 -0.44 53.25
N LYS A 679 -21.50 -1.23 54.06
CA LYS A 679 -20.04 -1.19 54.07
C LYS A 679 -19.57 -1.50 52.65
N ARG A 680 -18.82 -0.58 52.04
CA ARG A 680 -18.06 -0.86 50.82
C ARG A 680 -17.33 -2.19 51.01
N LYS A 681 -17.54 -3.16 50.12
CA LYS A 681 -16.50 -4.14 49.84
C LYS A 681 -15.29 -3.31 49.39
N LYS A 682 -14.20 -3.37 50.13
CA LYS A 682 -12.90 -2.96 49.60
C LYS A 682 -12.65 -3.87 48.41
N GLU A 683 -12.87 -3.37 47.20
CA GLU A 683 -12.09 -3.87 46.08
C GLU A 683 -10.66 -3.48 46.42
N GLU A 684 -9.81 -4.49 46.60
CA GLU A 684 -8.37 -4.31 46.64
C GLU A 684 -7.99 -3.57 45.36
N GLU A 685 -7.50 -2.34 45.52
CA GLU A 685 -6.74 -1.68 44.47
C GLU A 685 -5.50 -2.55 44.24
N GLU A 686 -5.53 -3.40 43.22
CA GLU A 686 -4.29 -3.81 42.55
C GLU A 686 -3.70 -2.52 41.97
N GLU A 687 -2.75 -1.93 42.69
CA GLU A 687 -1.73 -1.08 42.10
C GLU A 687 -1.00 -1.92 41.03
N SER A 688 -1.45 -1.84 39.78
CA SER A 688 -0.58 -2.14 38.65
C SER A 688 0.42 -0.99 38.51
N GLU A 689 1.50 -1.06 39.28
CA GLU A 689 2.76 -0.38 38.95
C GLU A 689 3.29 -0.95 37.62
N GLU A 690 2.73 -0.53 36.49
CA GLU A 690 3.47 -0.49 35.24
C GLU A 690 4.04 0.92 35.07
N SER A 691 5.23 1.10 35.63
CA SER A 691 6.10 2.23 35.30
C SER A 691 6.50 2.16 33.83
N PRO A 692 6.39 3.25 33.04
CA PRO A 692 7.01 3.30 31.74
C PRO A 692 8.54 3.38 31.92
N ALA A 693 9.25 2.34 31.49
CA ALA A 693 10.69 2.32 31.48
C ALA A 693 11.25 3.45 30.61
N ALA A 694 11.96 4.39 31.24
CA ALA A 694 12.86 5.30 30.55
C ALA A 694 14.17 4.57 30.21
N PRO A 695 14.83 4.86 29.07
CA PRO A 695 16.05 4.17 28.68
C PRO A 695 17.23 4.65 29.53
N ALA A 696 17.93 3.72 30.17
CA ALA A 696 19.18 3.98 30.86
C ALA A 696 20.31 4.14 29.84
N GLY A 697 20.86 5.36 29.78
CA GLY A 697 22.16 5.64 29.19
C GLY A 697 23.25 5.67 30.28
N GLU A 698 24.40 5.10 29.92
CA GLU A 698 25.75 5.32 30.47
C GLU A 698 26.10 4.83 31.89
N ALA A 699 26.95 3.81 31.94
CA ALA A 699 28.17 3.80 32.76
C ALA A 699 29.20 2.80 32.20
N GLU A 700 30.44 3.27 32.09
CA GLU A 700 31.66 2.61 31.65
C GLU A 700 32.18 1.51 32.62
N ASP A 701 33.15 0.76 32.08
CA ASP A 701 34.26 0.02 32.73
C ASP A 701 34.01 -1.30 33.48
N SER A 702 34.46 -2.42 32.89
CA SER A 702 35.77 -3.06 33.21
C SER A 702 35.78 -4.59 32.99
N ASP A 703 36.91 -5.04 32.41
CA ASP A 703 37.54 -6.36 32.50
C ASP A 703 36.98 -7.62 31.75
N TYR A 704 37.88 -8.09 30.87
CA TYR A 704 38.01 -9.36 30.12
C TYR A 704 37.36 -9.53 28.74
#